data_AF-A0A097ENZ7-F1
#
_entry.id   AF-A0A097ENZ7-F1
#
_cell.length_a   1.000
_cell.length_b   1.000
_cell.length_c   1.000
_cell.angle_alpha   90.00
_cell.angle_beta   90.00
_cell.angle_gamma   90.00
#
_symmetry.space_group_name_H-M   'P 1'
#
loop_
_entity.id
_entity.type
_entity.pdbx_description
1 polymer ?
#
loop_
_entity_poly.entity_id
_entity_poly.type
_entity_poly.pdbx_seq_one_letter_code
_entity_poly.pdbx_strand_id
1 'polypeptide(L)'
;MIDKQIIINNIKNTLKSTNLDIKDKYTGKVRDMYFTDDKSILISTDRQSAFDRSLGFIPFKGQILAQSSIWWFKETAHIVKNHFIASPDANVVIARKAKVLPIEFVVRGYITGSTSTSLWTHYKSGSRDYCGNILPEGLKKNQKLPKNILTPTTKEQDHDRPISAEDIVKEGWLTQEQWDFASQKALELFEFGQKKALEHGLILADTKYEFGVDEQTGEIILIDEIHTPDSSRFWLKDSYAERFENGEEPENIDKEFFRLWFAKNCDPYNDEILPQAPQELIVELSQKYITLFEMITGQKFEVPADIENINQRIKNNVTKYLNKEKTMNILLVGSGSREHAIAEAVKRSEINNKLFCISGAVNPGIDKIAQGYKVADICNTQEVLEYAKSQNIDIAIIGPEAPLEVGLADELKDDGIGVVGPTKELAQLETSKGFTRDLIRDYDIGANPFFRKFNSMDGVKETLKKYERQFVIKADGLCGGKGVLVWGDHLHSMDEAIKHCQSLVDLDKEFVVEEKLVGQEFSLISFTDGENFIHMPAVQDHKRAHEGDKGPNTGGMGTYSDANHSLPFLSDSDIVRAKEINEKVAHALKDKFGQPYQGILYGGFMATRNDTKVIEYNARFGDPEAMNLLTLLETDFIEIAQAITQGTLDQVEAKFKNKASVCKYLVPLGYPNQSVKNFEIDISQCSDNVELFLGAVDFRDGKLIGTGSRAIAVLGLGDTIAEAEQKAENAVKNIYGKLYHRPDIGTKELINERIKFMNMLRGDKYQEL
;
A
#
# COMPACT_ATOMS: atom_id res chain seq x y z
N MET A 1 14.58 30.90 -13.26
CA MET A 1 13.67 31.07 -14.41
C MET A 1 13.63 29.81 -15.27
N ILE A 2 12.47 29.17 -15.28
CA ILE A 2 12.11 28.07 -16.17
C ILE A 2 12.19 28.50 -17.65
N ASP A 3 12.50 27.56 -18.54
CA ASP A 3 12.44 27.81 -19.98
C ASP A 3 10.99 28.11 -20.42
N LYS A 4 10.80 29.19 -21.20
CA LYS A 4 9.52 29.54 -21.83
C LYS A 4 8.94 28.37 -22.62
N GLN A 5 9.79 27.56 -23.25
CA GLN A 5 9.36 26.43 -24.05
C GLN A 5 8.60 25.39 -23.20
N ILE A 6 8.97 25.22 -21.92
CA ILE A 6 8.28 24.30 -21.01
C ILE A 6 6.86 24.78 -20.73
N ILE A 7 6.67 26.09 -20.51
CA ILE A 7 5.35 26.70 -20.31
C ILE A 7 4.49 26.52 -21.57
N ILE A 8 5.06 26.81 -22.75
CA ILE A 8 4.37 26.67 -24.04
C ILE A 8 3.89 25.22 -24.25
N ASN A 9 4.74 24.25 -23.97
CA ASN A 9 4.41 22.83 -24.13
C ASN A 9 3.26 22.38 -23.20
N ASN A 10 3.04 23.08 -22.09
CA ASN A 10 2.03 22.74 -21.09
C ASN A 10 0.72 23.54 -21.20
N ILE A 11 0.53 24.41 -22.19
CA ILE A 11 -0.72 25.16 -22.39
C ILE A 11 -1.94 24.22 -22.52
N LYS A 12 -1.77 23.11 -23.24
CA LYS A 12 -2.83 22.10 -23.42
C LYS A 12 -2.98 21.15 -22.23
N ASN A 13 -2.02 21.17 -21.32
CA ASN A 13 -1.93 20.29 -20.16
C ASN A 13 -2.14 21.10 -18.88
N THR A 14 -3.31 21.72 -18.78
CA THR A 14 -3.72 22.53 -17.62
C THR A 14 -4.78 21.81 -16.81
N LEU A 15 -4.71 21.92 -15.49
CA LEU A 15 -5.70 21.34 -14.59
C LEU A 15 -6.98 22.19 -14.60
N LYS A 16 -7.99 21.74 -15.35
CA LYS A 16 -9.26 22.47 -15.50
C LYS A 16 -10.29 22.10 -14.43
N SER A 17 -10.34 20.83 -14.08
CA SER A 17 -11.22 20.23 -13.08
C SER A 17 -10.61 18.92 -12.61
N THR A 18 -11.02 18.49 -11.43
CA THR A 18 -10.59 17.23 -10.82
C THR A 18 -11.74 16.25 -10.69
N ASN A 19 -11.45 14.96 -10.60
CA ASN A 19 -12.43 13.94 -10.27
C ASN A 19 -11.78 12.88 -9.35
N LEU A 20 -11.94 13.07 -8.04
CA LEU A 20 -11.56 12.07 -7.05
C LEU A 20 -12.76 11.17 -6.74
N ASP A 21 -12.51 9.94 -6.30
CA ASP A 21 -13.54 8.99 -5.88
C ASP A 21 -14.06 9.33 -4.47
N ILE A 22 -14.43 10.60 -4.26
CA ILE A 22 -14.93 11.18 -3.01
C ILE A 22 -16.23 11.90 -3.34
N LYS A 23 -17.31 11.55 -2.65
CA LYS A 23 -18.68 12.00 -3.00
C LYS A 23 -18.90 13.50 -2.78
N ASP A 24 -18.38 14.04 -1.69
CA ASP A 24 -18.62 15.45 -1.32
C ASP A 24 -17.59 16.35 -2.00
N LYS A 25 -18.00 16.96 -3.12
CA LYS A 25 -17.18 17.84 -3.95
C LYS A 25 -17.84 19.21 -4.10
N TYR A 26 -17.05 20.25 -3.86
CA TYR A 26 -17.38 21.64 -4.18
C TYR A 26 -16.40 22.21 -5.21
N THR A 27 -16.92 22.78 -6.30
CA THR A 27 -16.09 23.46 -7.33
C THR A 27 -16.19 24.97 -7.15
N GLY A 28 -15.11 25.58 -6.70
CA GLY A 28 -14.94 27.03 -6.63
C GLY A 28 -14.32 27.62 -7.89
N LYS A 29 -14.13 28.95 -7.90
CA LYS A 29 -13.59 29.70 -9.05
C LYS A 29 -12.22 29.18 -9.51
N VAL A 30 -11.30 28.93 -8.57
CA VAL A 30 -9.90 28.53 -8.84
C VAL A 30 -9.48 27.24 -8.15
N ARG A 31 -10.32 26.65 -7.31
CA ARG A 31 -10.05 25.43 -6.55
C ARG A 31 -11.22 24.46 -6.62
N ASP A 32 -10.92 23.17 -6.68
CA ASP A 32 -11.88 22.12 -6.35
C ASP A 32 -11.60 21.65 -4.91
N MET A 33 -12.64 21.47 -4.11
CA MET A 33 -12.57 21.04 -2.72
C MET A 33 -13.32 19.73 -2.57
N TYR A 34 -12.75 18.80 -1.81
CA TYR A 34 -13.41 17.56 -1.41
C TYR A 34 -13.43 17.44 0.10
N PHE A 35 -14.46 16.82 0.65
CA PHE A 35 -14.62 16.67 2.09
C PHE A 35 -14.68 15.19 2.48
N THR A 36 -13.88 14.82 3.48
CA THR A 36 -14.01 13.56 4.21
C THR A 36 -14.68 13.82 5.55
N ASP A 37 -14.80 12.78 6.38
CA ASP A 37 -15.38 12.91 7.72
C ASP A 37 -14.62 13.93 8.58
N ASP A 38 -13.29 13.96 8.47
CA ASP A 38 -12.38 14.71 9.34
C ASP A 38 -11.50 15.76 8.64
N LYS A 39 -11.42 15.74 7.29
CA LYS A 39 -10.49 16.57 6.52
C LYS A 39 -11.17 17.25 5.32
N SER A 40 -10.54 18.33 4.87
CA SER A 40 -10.82 19.02 3.61
C SER A 40 -9.63 18.86 2.68
N ILE A 41 -9.87 18.50 1.42
CA ILE A 41 -8.84 18.35 0.39
C ILE A 41 -9.03 19.49 -0.61
N LEU A 42 -8.11 20.46 -0.60
CA LEU A 42 -8.13 21.62 -1.48
C LEU A 42 -7.18 21.38 -2.65
N ILE A 43 -7.71 21.42 -3.88
CA ILE A 43 -6.92 21.23 -5.10
C ILE A 43 -6.94 22.52 -5.91
N SER A 44 -5.79 23.20 -5.94
CA SER A 44 -5.59 24.41 -6.73
C SER A 44 -5.48 24.07 -8.21
N THR A 45 -6.36 24.67 -9.00
CA THR A 45 -6.49 24.46 -10.44
C THR A 45 -5.78 25.55 -11.23
N ASP A 46 -5.60 25.31 -12.52
CA ASP A 46 -5.01 26.31 -13.44
C ASP A 46 -6.04 27.33 -13.95
N ARG A 47 -7.28 27.29 -13.43
CA ARG A 47 -8.36 28.21 -13.79
C ARG A 47 -7.98 29.64 -13.39
N GLN A 48 -8.02 30.57 -14.33
CA GLN A 48 -7.87 32.00 -14.07
C GLN A 48 -9.23 32.69 -14.05
N SER A 49 -9.54 33.38 -12.96
CA SER A 49 -10.79 34.13 -12.82
C SER A 49 -10.54 35.61 -12.51
N ALA A 50 -11.29 36.48 -13.19
CA ALA A 50 -11.49 37.88 -12.82
C ALA A 50 -12.83 38.36 -13.39
N PHE A 51 -13.34 39.48 -12.88
CA PHE A 51 -14.67 40.00 -13.27
C PHE A 51 -15.80 38.96 -13.07
N ASP A 52 -15.65 38.11 -12.05
CA ASP A 52 -16.54 36.97 -11.77
C ASP A 52 -16.71 35.95 -12.91
N ARG A 53 -15.75 35.94 -13.85
CA ARG A 53 -15.74 35.04 -15.00
C ARG A 53 -14.42 34.28 -15.12
N SER A 54 -14.47 33.14 -15.78
CA SER A 54 -13.28 32.41 -16.19
C SER A 54 -12.66 33.10 -17.41
N LEU A 55 -11.38 33.43 -17.32
CA LEU A 55 -10.61 34.11 -18.37
C LEU A 55 -9.68 33.16 -19.14
N GLY A 56 -9.59 31.90 -18.72
CA GLY A 56 -8.72 30.89 -19.34
C GLY A 56 -7.98 30.03 -18.32
N PHE A 57 -6.97 29.31 -18.81
CA PHE A 57 -6.15 28.40 -18.03
C PHE A 57 -4.68 28.78 -18.13
N ILE A 58 -4.00 28.87 -17.00
CA ILE A 58 -2.61 29.34 -16.91
C ILE A 58 -1.74 28.18 -16.45
N PRO A 59 -0.79 27.70 -17.27
CA PRO A 59 0.08 26.59 -16.90
C PRO A 59 0.75 26.82 -15.54
N PHE A 60 0.75 25.77 -14.72
CA PHE A 60 1.38 25.71 -13.40
C PHE A 60 0.77 26.63 -12.33
N LYS A 61 -0.27 27.40 -12.64
CA LYS A 61 -0.90 28.29 -11.66
C LYS A 61 -1.34 27.53 -10.41
N GLY A 62 -2.05 26.41 -10.59
CA GLY A 62 -2.58 25.64 -9.47
C GLY A 62 -1.48 25.18 -8.50
N GLN A 63 -0.38 24.70 -9.06
CA GLN A 63 0.80 24.29 -8.30
C GLN A 63 1.40 25.48 -7.54
N ILE A 64 1.58 26.62 -8.21
CA ILE A 64 2.14 27.83 -7.61
C ILE A 64 1.30 28.30 -6.43
N LEU A 65 -0.03 28.38 -6.59
CA LEU A 65 -0.93 28.81 -5.52
C LEU A 65 -0.87 27.88 -4.31
N ALA A 66 -0.90 26.57 -4.53
CA ALA A 66 -0.82 25.58 -3.46
C ALA A 66 0.53 25.67 -2.72
N GLN A 67 1.65 25.66 -3.44
CA GLN A 67 2.98 25.70 -2.84
C GLN A 67 3.28 27.03 -2.14
N SER A 68 2.86 28.18 -2.69
CA SER A 68 2.95 29.47 -2.02
C SER A 68 2.16 29.47 -0.71
N SER A 69 0.92 28.94 -0.72
CA SER A 69 0.10 28.86 0.49
C SER A 69 0.77 27.99 1.56
N ILE A 70 1.28 26.81 1.18
CA ILE A 70 1.98 25.89 2.08
C ILE A 70 3.20 26.55 2.72
N TRP A 71 3.99 27.29 1.93
CA TRP A 71 5.14 28.02 2.43
C TRP A 71 4.72 29.08 3.46
N TRP A 72 3.72 29.90 3.13
CA TRP A 72 3.23 30.93 4.05
C TRP A 72 2.59 30.35 5.32
N PHE A 73 1.87 29.23 5.23
CA PHE A 73 1.35 28.55 6.42
C PHE A 73 2.44 28.11 7.38
N LYS A 74 3.60 27.69 6.87
CA LYS A 74 4.76 27.35 7.71
C LYS A 74 5.38 28.60 8.30
N GLU A 75 5.63 29.62 7.47
CA GLU A 75 6.26 30.87 7.92
C GLU A 75 5.40 31.63 8.94
N THR A 76 4.08 31.53 8.86
CA THR A 76 3.14 32.27 9.73
C THR A 76 2.57 31.44 10.89
N ALA A 77 2.96 30.16 11.03
CA ALA A 77 2.47 29.28 12.09
C ALA A 77 2.72 29.80 13.51
N HIS A 78 3.74 30.66 13.68
CA HIS A 78 4.06 31.31 14.96
C HIS A 78 3.12 32.47 15.31
N ILE A 79 2.34 32.98 14.34
CA ILE A 79 1.39 34.09 14.51
C ILE A 79 -0.01 33.55 14.86
N VAL A 80 -0.47 32.55 14.08
CA VAL A 80 -1.77 31.91 14.24
C VAL A 80 -1.72 30.46 13.72
N LYS A 81 -2.43 29.56 14.39
CA LYS A 81 -2.64 28.19 13.88
C LYS A 81 -3.38 28.26 12.54
N ASN A 82 -3.04 27.36 11.64
CA ASN A 82 -3.69 27.28 10.33
C ASN A 82 -4.18 25.86 10.05
N HIS A 83 -4.98 25.72 8.99
CA HIS A 83 -5.61 24.45 8.66
C HIS A 83 -4.68 23.44 7.97
N PHE A 84 -3.44 23.77 7.59
CA PHE A 84 -2.59 22.89 6.79
C PHE A 84 -2.19 21.62 7.56
N ILE A 85 -2.34 20.45 6.92
CA ILE A 85 -1.92 19.15 7.45
C ILE A 85 -0.80 18.56 6.59
N ALA A 86 -1.04 18.41 5.29
CA ALA A 86 -0.13 17.72 4.37
C ALA A 86 -0.31 18.18 2.92
N SER A 87 0.63 17.82 2.06
CA SER A 87 0.56 18.07 0.61
C SER A 87 1.04 16.83 -0.14
N PRO A 88 0.13 15.89 -0.48
CA PRO A 88 0.50 14.65 -1.18
C PRO A 88 0.82 14.87 -2.66
N ASP A 89 0.42 16.01 -3.22
CA ASP A 89 0.72 16.43 -4.59
C ASP A 89 0.97 17.94 -4.62
N ALA A 90 1.76 18.40 -5.60
CA ALA A 90 2.13 19.81 -5.75
C ALA A 90 0.94 20.77 -5.92
N ASN A 91 -0.23 20.27 -6.35
CA ASN A 91 -1.47 21.04 -6.47
C ASN A 91 -2.40 20.92 -5.25
N VAL A 92 -2.07 20.10 -4.26
CA VAL A 92 -3.00 19.65 -3.22
C VAL A 92 -2.57 20.10 -1.84
N VAL A 93 -3.52 20.65 -1.09
CA VAL A 93 -3.44 20.91 0.34
C VAL A 93 -4.48 20.06 1.05
N ILE A 94 -4.02 19.18 1.95
CA ILE A 94 -4.87 18.51 2.93
C ILE A 94 -5.00 19.43 4.13
N ALA A 95 -6.22 19.73 4.53
CA ALA A 95 -6.52 20.69 5.57
C ALA A 95 -7.49 20.15 6.63
N ARG A 96 -7.43 20.74 7.82
CA ARG A 96 -8.42 20.57 8.90
C ARG A 96 -9.78 21.06 8.43
N LYS A 97 -10.83 20.37 8.85
CA LYS A 97 -12.20 20.80 8.63
C LYS A 97 -12.54 21.95 9.58
N ALA A 98 -13.04 23.05 9.03
CA ALA A 98 -13.34 24.25 9.80
C ALA A 98 -14.59 24.92 9.27
N LYS A 99 -15.42 25.43 10.18
CA LYS A 99 -16.56 26.26 9.86
C LYS A 99 -16.10 27.67 9.57
N VAL A 100 -16.23 28.10 8.31
CA VAL A 100 -15.80 29.42 7.83
C VAL A 100 -16.50 30.55 8.61
N LEU A 101 -15.73 31.54 9.05
CA LEU A 101 -16.26 32.81 9.54
C LEU A 101 -16.75 33.63 8.34
N PRO A 102 -17.99 34.16 8.34
CA PRO A 102 -18.62 34.75 7.15
C PRO A 102 -18.12 36.18 6.82
N ILE A 103 -16.86 36.48 7.09
CA ILE A 103 -16.20 37.76 6.84
C ILE A 103 -14.85 37.52 6.16
N GLU A 104 -14.60 38.27 5.10
CA GLU A 104 -13.28 38.38 4.49
C GLU A 104 -12.51 39.55 5.10
N PHE A 105 -11.34 39.27 5.67
CA PHE A 105 -10.51 40.27 6.33
C PHE A 105 -9.52 40.85 5.32
N VAL A 106 -9.97 41.85 4.55
CA VAL A 106 -9.10 42.55 3.60
C VAL A 106 -8.25 43.58 4.33
N VAL A 107 -6.93 43.45 4.23
CA VAL A 107 -5.97 44.38 4.85
C VAL A 107 -5.23 45.15 3.75
N ARG A 108 -5.12 46.47 3.93
CA ARG A 108 -4.54 47.38 2.94
C ARG A 108 -3.44 48.22 3.56
N GLY A 109 -2.28 48.26 2.90
CA GLY A 109 -1.18 49.17 3.20
C GLY A 109 -1.07 50.35 2.23
N TYR A 110 -1.77 50.29 1.10
CA TYR A 110 -1.73 51.28 0.04
C TYR A 110 -3.13 51.60 -0.47
N ILE A 111 -3.35 52.85 -0.90
CA ILE A 111 -4.60 53.28 -1.52
C ILE A 111 -4.59 52.99 -3.02
N THR A 112 -4.98 51.77 -3.39
CA THR A 112 -4.90 51.28 -4.77
C THR A 112 -6.18 50.56 -5.21
N GLY A 113 -6.18 50.08 -6.46
CA GLY A 113 -7.22 49.27 -7.09
C GLY A 113 -7.99 49.97 -8.20
N SER A 114 -8.70 49.14 -8.97
CA SER A 114 -9.44 49.50 -10.18
C SER A 114 -10.91 49.04 -10.16
N THR A 115 -11.30 48.22 -9.18
CA THR A 115 -12.66 47.67 -9.05
C THR A 115 -13.60 48.61 -8.29
N SER A 116 -14.91 48.38 -8.41
CA SER A 116 -15.95 49.13 -7.68
C SER A 116 -15.77 49.08 -6.17
N THR A 117 -15.28 47.94 -5.64
CA THR A 117 -15.01 47.71 -4.21
C THR A 117 -13.60 48.08 -3.75
N SER A 118 -12.80 48.72 -4.61
CA SER A 118 -11.44 49.10 -4.23
C SER A 118 -11.40 50.45 -3.50
N LEU A 119 -10.47 50.57 -2.55
CA LEU A 119 -10.31 51.77 -1.72
C LEU A 119 -10.13 53.03 -2.56
N TRP A 120 -9.32 52.94 -3.62
CA TRP A 120 -9.09 54.08 -4.52
C TRP A 120 -10.35 54.54 -5.25
N THR A 121 -11.19 53.63 -5.75
CA THR A 121 -12.42 53.98 -6.45
C THR A 121 -13.38 54.75 -5.55
N HIS A 122 -13.58 54.28 -4.31
CA HIS A 122 -14.40 54.99 -3.32
C HIS A 122 -13.82 56.35 -2.94
N TYR A 123 -12.50 56.43 -2.70
CA TYR A 123 -11.85 57.70 -2.37
C TYR A 123 -11.94 58.73 -3.50
N LYS A 124 -11.73 58.28 -4.75
CA LYS A 124 -11.85 59.11 -5.95
C LYS A 124 -13.29 59.62 -6.17
N SER A 125 -14.30 58.85 -5.74
CA SER A 125 -15.70 59.27 -5.80
C SER A 125 -16.10 60.31 -4.73
N GLY A 126 -15.18 60.64 -3.81
CA GLY A 126 -15.39 61.63 -2.75
C GLY A 126 -15.62 61.01 -1.36
N SER A 127 -15.70 59.69 -1.24
CA SER A 127 -15.83 59.05 0.09
C SER A 127 -14.54 59.22 0.90
N ARG A 128 -14.69 59.56 2.19
CA ARG A 128 -13.58 59.62 3.15
C ARG A 128 -13.72 58.64 4.30
N ASP A 129 -14.93 58.11 4.49
CA ASP A 129 -15.17 56.97 5.36
C ASP A 129 -15.24 55.70 4.49
N TYR A 130 -14.44 54.70 4.83
CA TYR A 130 -14.48 53.40 4.20
C TYR A 130 -14.33 52.30 5.24
N CYS A 131 -15.38 51.51 5.44
CA CYS A 131 -15.47 50.48 6.49
C CYS A 131 -15.21 51.04 7.91
N GLY A 132 -15.55 52.30 8.18
CA GLY A 132 -15.27 52.97 9.45
C GLY A 132 -13.86 53.58 9.56
N ASN A 133 -13.05 53.50 8.50
CA ASN A 133 -11.74 54.16 8.44
C ASN A 133 -11.87 55.55 7.84
N ILE A 134 -11.55 56.59 8.61
CA ILE A 134 -11.48 57.98 8.13
C ILE A 134 -10.14 58.21 7.43
N LEU A 135 -10.18 58.46 6.13
CA LEU A 135 -9.02 58.71 5.28
C LEU A 135 -8.68 60.20 5.20
N PRO A 136 -7.39 60.58 5.25
CA PRO A 136 -6.97 61.98 5.11
C PRO A 136 -7.27 62.52 3.71
N GLU A 137 -7.39 63.84 3.60
CA GLU A 137 -7.51 64.53 2.31
C GLU A 137 -6.20 64.50 1.51
N GLY A 138 -6.32 64.62 0.18
CA GLY A 138 -5.18 64.77 -0.73
C GLY A 138 -4.38 63.50 -1.05
N LEU A 139 -4.88 62.31 -0.72
CA LEU A 139 -4.21 61.05 -1.09
C LEU A 139 -4.17 60.86 -2.60
N LYS A 140 -3.03 60.40 -3.11
CA LYS A 140 -2.83 60.04 -4.53
C LYS A 140 -3.02 58.53 -4.72
N LYS A 141 -3.41 58.11 -5.93
CA LYS A 141 -3.49 56.68 -6.28
C LYS A 141 -2.16 56.00 -6.02
N ASN A 142 -2.20 54.79 -5.46
CA ASN A 142 -1.04 53.97 -5.13
C ASN A 142 -0.17 54.52 -3.98
N GLN A 143 -0.62 55.53 -3.25
CA GLN A 143 0.12 56.06 -2.10
C GLN A 143 0.10 55.09 -0.90
N LYS A 144 1.23 54.98 -0.20
CA LYS A 144 1.32 54.24 1.07
C LYS A 144 0.45 54.91 2.14
N LEU A 145 -0.36 54.11 2.83
CA LEU A 145 -1.19 54.58 3.93
C LEU A 145 -0.35 54.83 5.18
N PRO A 146 -0.74 55.77 6.06
CA PRO A 146 -0.03 56.03 7.32
C PRO A 146 0.06 54.81 8.25
N LYS A 147 -0.95 53.94 8.19
CA LYS A 147 -1.03 52.66 8.88
C LYS A 147 -1.78 51.66 8.01
N ASN A 148 -1.53 50.37 8.23
CA ASN A 148 -2.36 49.32 7.63
C ASN A 148 -3.78 49.43 8.17
N ILE A 149 -4.77 49.26 7.30
CA ILE A 149 -6.19 49.34 7.65
C ILE A 149 -6.93 48.08 7.24
N LEU A 150 -7.95 47.72 8.02
CA LEU A 150 -8.89 46.66 7.71
C LEU A 150 -10.09 47.24 6.96
N THR A 151 -10.45 46.59 5.86
CA THR A 151 -11.62 46.95 5.05
C THR A 151 -12.44 45.70 4.75
N PRO A 152 -13.05 45.08 5.78
CA PRO A 152 -13.66 43.77 5.65
C PRO A 152 -14.88 43.79 4.73
N THR A 153 -15.18 42.62 4.16
CA THR A 153 -16.37 42.39 3.32
C THR A 153 -17.16 41.18 3.82
N THR A 154 -18.49 41.24 3.71
CA THR A 154 -19.38 40.11 4.01
C THR A 154 -19.32 39.07 2.91
N LYS A 155 -19.57 37.79 3.23
CA LYS A 155 -19.79 36.72 2.25
C LYS A 155 -21.30 36.52 2.02
N GLU A 156 -21.90 37.39 1.22
CA GLU A 156 -23.33 37.35 0.88
C GLU A 156 -23.58 36.58 -0.43
N GLN A 157 -24.81 36.11 -0.67
CA GLN A 157 -25.13 35.28 -1.84
C GLN A 157 -25.07 36.05 -3.17
N ASP A 158 -25.40 37.34 -3.17
CA ASP A 158 -25.46 38.16 -4.39
C ASP A 158 -24.17 38.95 -4.61
N HIS A 159 -23.75 39.78 -3.64
CA HIS A 159 -22.52 40.57 -3.72
C HIS A 159 -21.92 40.85 -2.34
N ASP A 160 -20.62 40.65 -2.21
CA ASP A 160 -19.86 41.00 -1.00
C ASP A 160 -19.94 42.51 -0.72
N ARG A 161 -20.36 42.87 0.50
CA ARG A 161 -20.55 44.26 0.91
C ARG A 161 -19.40 44.73 1.82
N PRO A 162 -18.76 45.88 1.54
CA PRO A 162 -17.86 46.52 2.50
C PRO A 162 -18.62 46.87 3.78
N ILE A 163 -18.11 46.42 4.94
CA ILE A 163 -18.79 46.56 6.23
C ILE A 163 -17.84 47.15 7.28
N SER A 164 -18.37 47.88 8.26
CA SER A 164 -17.59 48.43 9.37
C SER A 164 -17.37 47.38 10.48
N ALA A 165 -16.34 47.58 11.31
CA ALA A 165 -16.11 46.73 12.48
C ALA A 165 -17.32 46.71 13.44
N GLU A 166 -17.96 47.87 13.63
CA GLU A 166 -19.14 48.01 14.49
C GLU A 166 -20.34 47.23 13.94
N ASP A 167 -20.57 47.30 12.62
CA ASP A 167 -21.69 46.64 11.97
C ASP A 167 -21.49 45.12 11.90
N ILE A 168 -20.26 44.61 11.78
CA ILE A 168 -19.97 43.16 11.84
C ILE A 168 -20.52 42.53 13.14
N VAL A 169 -20.25 43.17 14.27
CA VAL A 169 -20.69 42.67 15.59
C VAL A 169 -22.17 42.95 15.81
N LYS A 170 -22.64 44.14 15.44
CA LYS A 170 -24.03 44.57 15.63
C LYS A 170 -25.03 43.76 14.78
N GLU A 171 -24.66 43.42 13.55
CA GLU A 171 -25.49 42.61 12.65
C GLU A 171 -25.35 41.09 12.95
N GLY A 172 -24.44 40.69 13.84
CA GLY A 172 -24.29 39.31 14.29
C GLY A 172 -23.51 38.41 13.33
N TRP A 173 -22.69 38.99 12.43
CA TRP A 173 -21.79 38.22 11.56
C TRP A 173 -20.70 37.51 12.37
N LEU A 174 -20.17 38.18 13.39
CA LEU A 174 -19.18 37.66 14.33
C LEU A 174 -19.49 38.13 15.76
N THR A 175 -19.07 37.35 16.75
CA THR A 175 -18.97 37.83 18.13
C THR A 175 -17.83 38.84 18.28
N GLN A 176 -17.87 39.69 19.31
CA GLN A 176 -16.79 40.64 19.60
C GLN A 176 -15.44 39.94 19.75
N GLU A 177 -15.40 38.79 20.44
CA GLU A 177 -14.18 38.00 20.64
C GLU A 177 -13.62 37.44 19.32
N GLN A 178 -14.49 36.92 18.44
CA GLN A 178 -14.09 36.46 17.11
C GLN A 178 -13.53 37.60 16.26
N TRP A 179 -14.19 38.76 16.28
CA TRP A 179 -13.73 39.94 15.55
C TRP A 179 -12.37 40.41 16.08
N ASP A 180 -12.22 40.60 17.38
CA ASP A 180 -10.99 41.09 18.00
C ASP A 180 -9.81 40.16 17.68
N PHE A 181 -10.00 38.85 17.82
CA PHE A 181 -8.97 37.87 17.49
C PHE A 181 -8.61 37.89 16.00
N ALA A 182 -9.59 37.71 15.11
CA ALA A 182 -9.33 37.58 13.67
C ALA A 182 -8.80 38.87 13.04
N SER A 183 -9.30 40.03 13.48
CA SER A 183 -8.83 41.34 13.01
C SER A 183 -7.38 41.61 13.44
N GLN A 184 -7.03 41.32 14.69
CA GLN A 184 -5.65 41.42 15.17
C GLN A 184 -4.73 40.50 14.38
N LYS A 185 -5.11 39.22 14.21
CA LYS A 185 -4.30 38.25 13.45
C LYS A 185 -4.16 38.60 11.99
N ALA A 186 -5.19 39.14 11.34
CA ALA A 186 -5.10 39.64 9.96
C ALA A 186 -4.05 40.76 9.82
N LEU A 187 -4.00 41.71 10.77
CA LEU A 187 -3.02 42.79 10.77
C LEU A 187 -1.60 42.26 11.03
N GLU A 188 -1.40 41.39 12.03
CA GLU A 188 -0.10 40.77 12.34
C GLU A 188 0.44 39.97 11.14
N LEU A 189 -0.40 39.15 10.51
CA LEU A 189 -0.07 38.41 9.29
C LEU A 189 0.34 39.35 8.16
N PHE A 190 -0.35 40.49 8.01
CA PHE A 190 -0.08 41.44 6.93
C PHE A 190 1.21 42.20 7.13
N GLU A 191 1.49 42.65 8.36
CA GLU A 191 2.76 43.29 8.71
C GLU A 191 3.94 42.34 8.50
N PHE A 192 3.79 41.08 8.91
CA PHE A 192 4.80 40.05 8.66
C PHE A 192 5.00 39.80 7.17
N GLY A 193 3.90 39.64 6.41
CA GLY A 193 3.91 39.47 4.96
C GLY A 193 4.57 40.64 4.23
N GLN A 194 4.30 41.88 4.65
CA GLN A 194 4.94 43.08 4.11
C GLN A 194 6.44 43.09 4.36
N LYS A 195 6.87 42.75 5.58
CA LYS A 195 8.29 42.67 5.92
C LYS A 195 9.00 41.63 5.05
N LYS A 196 8.43 40.42 4.95
CA LYS A 196 8.99 39.33 4.15
C LYS A 196 9.02 39.65 2.66
N ALA A 197 7.94 40.20 2.11
CA ALA A 197 7.91 40.68 0.73
C ALA A 197 9.03 41.70 0.47
N LEU A 198 9.24 42.65 1.38
CA LEU A 198 10.26 43.69 1.24
C LEU A 198 11.69 43.14 1.27
N GLU A 199 11.95 42.12 2.09
CA GLU A 199 13.22 41.37 2.12
C GLU A 199 13.54 40.75 0.75
N HIS A 200 12.50 40.38 -0.01
CA HIS A 200 12.61 39.72 -1.32
C HIS A 200 12.36 40.67 -2.51
N GLY A 201 12.43 41.99 -2.30
CA GLY A 201 12.31 42.97 -3.38
C GLY A 201 10.86 43.22 -3.86
N LEU A 202 9.87 42.84 -3.05
CA LEU A 202 8.44 43.01 -3.33
C LEU A 202 7.79 44.01 -2.36
N ILE A 203 6.69 44.61 -2.80
CA ILE A 203 5.76 45.36 -1.96
C ILE A 203 4.43 44.61 -1.96
N LEU A 204 4.01 44.15 -0.77
CA LEU A 204 2.65 43.64 -0.55
C LEU A 204 1.72 44.82 -0.29
N ALA A 205 0.90 45.17 -1.29
CA ALA A 205 0.05 46.36 -1.24
C ALA A 205 -1.23 46.12 -0.42
N ASP A 206 -1.85 44.97 -0.63
CA ASP A 206 -3.02 44.48 0.10
C ASP A 206 -3.24 42.98 -0.13
N THR A 207 -4.02 42.37 0.76
CA THR A 207 -4.39 40.96 0.70
C THR A 207 -5.73 40.71 1.39
N LYS A 208 -6.30 39.53 1.17
CA LYS A 208 -7.43 38.99 1.91
C LYS A 208 -6.99 37.85 2.84
N TYR A 209 -7.62 37.74 4.01
CA TYR A 209 -7.55 36.58 4.89
C TYR A 209 -8.94 36.01 5.18
N GLU A 210 -8.99 34.71 5.42
CA GLU A 210 -10.17 34.02 5.89
C GLU A 210 -9.83 33.20 7.13
N PHE A 211 -10.77 33.16 8.07
CA PHE A 211 -10.64 32.40 9.30
C PHE A 211 -11.81 31.42 9.43
N GLY A 212 -11.59 30.34 10.16
CA GLY A 212 -12.62 29.36 10.47
C GLY A 212 -12.47 28.83 11.89
N VAL A 213 -13.54 28.24 12.41
CA VAL A 213 -13.53 27.53 13.68
C VAL A 213 -13.26 26.06 13.39
N ASP A 214 -12.17 25.51 13.91
CA ASP A 214 -11.82 24.09 13.80
C ASP A 214 -12.93 23.23 14.41
N GLU A 215 -13.45 22.27 13.66
CA GLU A 215 -14.60 21.46 14.11
C GLU A 215 -14.26 20.48 15.23
N GLN A 216 -12.98 20.15 15.43
CA GLN A 216 -12.52 19.24 16.47
C GLN A 216 -12.14 19.98 17.75
N THR A 217 -11.46 21.12 17.64
CA THR A 217 -10.93 21.84 18.82
C THR A 217 -11.77 23.05 19.23
N GLY A 218 -12.58 23.60 18.33
CA GLY A 218 -13.32 24.85 18.54
C GLY A 218 -12.46 26.11 18.46
N GLU A 219 -11.17 26.00 18.12
CA GLU A 219 -10.26 27.15 18.02
C GLU A 219 -10.44 27.90 16.68
N ILE A 220 -10.24 29.23 16.69
CA ILE A 220 -10.17 30.01 15.45
C ILE A 220 -8.80 29.79 14.80
N ILE A 221 -8.82 29.31 13.56
CA ILE A 221 -7.63 29.04 12.75
C ILE A 221 -7.68 29.82 11.44
N LEU A 222 -6.50 30.11 10.89
CA LEU A 222 -6.35 30.65 9.55
C LEU A 222 -6.67 29.56 8.52
N ILE A 223 -7.52 29.90 7.55
CA ILE A 223 -7.93 29.00 6.48
C ILE A 223 -7.67 29.65 5.11
N ASP A 224 -8.07 28.93 4.08
CA ASP A 224 -8.01 29.34 2.67
C ASP A 224 -6.60 29.43 2.08
N GLU A 225 -6.26 30.51 1.36
CA GLU A 225 -4.91 30.79 0.88
C GLU A 225 -4.46 32.15 1.39
N ILE A 226 -3.15 32.35 1.57
CA ILE A 226 -2.61 33.66 1.98
C ILE A 226 -1.41 34.05 1.14
N HIS A 227 -1.33 35.34 0.82
CA HIS A 227 -0.18 35.96 0.15
C HIS A 227 0.19 35.31 -1.18
N THR A 228 -0.78 34.74 -1.90
CA THR A 228 -0.59 34.15 -3.21
C THR A 228 -0.80 35.20 -4.32
N PRO A 229 -0.28 34.95 -5.54
CA PRO A 229 -0.51 35.83 -6.69
C PRO A 229 -2.00 36.10 -7.02
N ASP A 230 -2.91 35.24 -6.55
CA ASP A 230 -4.35 35.36 -6.82
C ASP A 230 -5.11 36.10 -5.73
N SER A 231 -4.66 36.02 -4.48
CA SER A 231 -5.29 36.62 -3.29
C SER A 231 -4.72 38.00 -2.93
N SER A 232 -3.57 38.38 -3.51
CA SER A 232 -2.76 39.50 -3.02
C SER A 232 -2.19 40.32 -4.17
N ARG A 233 -1.96 41.62 -3.92
CA ARG A 233 -1.32 42.54 -4.87
C ARG A 233 0.15 42.73 -4.53
N PHE A 234 1.01 42.41 -5.50
CA PHE A 234 2.45 42.51 -5.35
C PHE A 234 3.05 43.44 -6.41
N TRP A 235 3.89 44.37 -5.96
CA TRP A 235 4.65 45.26 -6.81
C TRP A 235 6.14 45.02 -6.68
N LEU A 236 6.91 45.30 -7.73
CA LEU A 236 8.36 45.37 -7.61
C LEU A 236 8.77 46.60 -6.81
N LYS A 237 9.57 46.37 -5.77
CA LYS A 237 10.01 47.42 -4.84
C LYS A 237 10.82 48.51 -5.54
N ASP A 238 11.73 48.11 -6.43
CA ASP A 238 12.77 48.99 -6.96
C ASP A 238 12.20 50.02 -7.95
N SER A 239 11.07 49.74 -8.61
CA SER A 239 10.43 50.67 -9.54
C SER A 239 9.32 51.53 -8.92
N TYR A 240 8.89 51.24 -7.69
CA TYR A 240 7.72 51.89 -7.08
C TYR A 240 7.91 53.40 -6.86
N ALA A 241 9.05 53.83 -6.31
CA ALA A 241 9.25 55.24 -5.92
C ALA A 241 9.22 56.17 -7.14
N GLU A 242 9.99 55.83 -8.18
CA GLU A 242 10.05 56.59 -9.43
C GLU A 242 8.69 56.63 -10.15
N ARG A 243 8.03 55.48 -10.27
CA ARG A 243 6.70 55.39 -10.90
C ARG A 243 5.65 56.22 -10.14
N PHE A 244 5.65 56.17 -8.81
CA PHE A 244 4.72 56.95 -8.00
C PHE A 244 4.95 58.46 -8.15
N GLU A 245 6.20 58.92 -8.17
CA GLU A 245 6.55 60.32 -8.40
C GLU A 245 6.11 60.81 -9.78
N ASN A 246 6.23 59.96 -10.80
CA ASN A 246 5.80 60.24 -12.18
C ASN A 246 4.29 60.07 -12.40
N GLY A 247 3.53 59.60 -11.39
CA GLY A 247 2.10 59.34 -11.52
C GLY A 247 1.75 58.10 -12.38
N GLU A 248 2.70 57.19 -12.53
CA GLU A 248 2.57 55.93 -13.25
C GLU A 248 2.02 54.80 -12.36
N GLU A 249 1.49 53.74 -12.96
CA GLU A 249 1.08 52.54 -12.22
C GLU A 249 2.30 51.76 -11.70
N PRO A 250 2.27 51.23 -10.47
CA PRO A 250 3.27 50.30 -9.97
C PRO A 250 3.48 49.12 -10.91
N GLU A 251 4.69 48.57 -10.88
CA GLU A 251 5.02 47.41 -11.69
C GLU A 251 4.44 46.14 -11.04
N ASN A 252 3.27 45.73 -11.54
CA ASN A 252 2.57 44.53 -11.06
C ASN A 252 3.21 43.25 -11.59
N ILE A 253 3.43 42.31 -10.68
CA ILE A 253 3.83 40.92 -11.00
C ILE A 253 2.68 39.92 -10.78
N ASP A 254 1.49 40.43 -10.44
CA ASP A 254 0.24 39.69 -10.33
C ASP A 254 -0.60 39.75 -11.63
N LYS A 255 -1.86 39.30 -11.56
CA LYS A 255 -2.80 39.23 -12.68
C LYS A 255 -3.37 40.58 -13.17
N GLU A 256 -2.98 41.72 -12.62
CA GLU A 256 -3.58 43.01 -13.00
C GLU A 256 -3.33 43.36 -14.48
N PHE A 257 -2.15 43.06 -15.04
CA PHE A 257 -1.90 43.29 -16.48
C PHE A 257 -2.80 42.42 -17.37
N PHE A 258 -3.12 41.20 -16.92
CA PHE A 258 -4.03 40.29 -17.59
C PHE A 258 -5.46 40.86 -17.59
N ARG A 259 -5.91 41.42 -16.46
CA ARG A 259 -7.20 42.12 -16.35
C ARG A 259 -7.29 43.34 -17.26
N LEU A 260 -6.23 44.16 -17.28
CA LEU A 260 -6.17 45.36 -18.12
C LEU A 260 -6.25 45.01 -19.61
N TRP A 261 -5.68 43.87 -20.03
CA TRP A 261 -5.83 43.38 -21.40
C TRP A 261 -7.30 43.10 -21.73
N PHE A 262 -8.04 42.37 -20.88
CA PHE A 262 -9.46 42.12 -21.12
C PHE A 262 -10.28 43.43 -21.12
N ALA A 263 -10.07 44.30 -20.13
CA ALA A 263 -10.78 45.58 -20.06
C ALA A 263 -10.52 46.51 -21.27
N LYS A 264 -9.40 46.34 -21.97
CA LYS A 264 -9.07 47.10 -23.19
C LYS A 264 -9.68 46.48 -24.46
N ASN A 265 -9.93 45.18 -24.47
CA ASN A 265 -10.32 44.42 -25.66
C ASN A 265 -11.78 43.93 -25.64
N CYS A 266 -12.49 44.06 -24.52
CA CYS A 266 -13.91 43.71 -24.36
C CYS A 266 -14.52 44.49 -23.17
N ASP A 267 -15.84 44.45 -23.04
CA ASP A 267 -16.53 44.76 -21.78
C ASP A 267 -16.69 43.46 -20.97
N PRO A 268 -15.79 43.17 -20.02
CA PRO A 268 -15.77 41.86 -19.36
C PRO A 268 -17.02 41.59 -18.51
N TYR A 269 -17.76 42.63 -18.13
CA TYR A 269 -18.97 42.53 -17.31
C TYR A 269 -20.22 42.28 -18.16
N ASN A 270 -20.28 42.84 -19.37
CA ASN A 270 -21.50 42.84 -20.18
C ASN A 270 -21.42 41.96 -21.44
N ASP A 271 -20.23 41.68 -21.98
CA ASP A 271 -20.09 40.91 -23.21
C ASP A 271 -20.43 39.43 -23.00
N GLU A 272 -21.28 38.83 -23.83
CA GLU A 272 -21.65 37.41 -23.70
C GLU A 272 -20.44 36.47 -23.85
N ILE A 273 -19.53 36.78 -24.78
CA ILE A 273 -18.36 35.97 -25.10
C ILE A 273 -17.10 36.83 -24.93
N LEU A 274 -16.20 36.40 -24.06
CA LEU A 274 -14.90 37.04 -23.88
C LEU A 274 -13.92 36.61 -24.98
N PRO A 275 -13.03 37.49 -25.46
CA PRO A 275 -11.97 37.11 -26.38
C PRO A 275 -11.02 36.11 -25.71
N GLN A 276 -10.46 35.18 -26.49
CA GLN A 276 -9.43 34.29 -25.96
C GLN A 276 -8.14 35.07 -25.68
N ALA A 277 -7.54 34.85 -24.52
CA ALA A 277 -6.25 35.42 -24.19
C ALA A 277 -5.18 34.92 -25.18
N PRO A 278 -4.37 35.82 -25.79
CA PRO A 278 -3.26 35.43 -26.64
C PRO A 278 -2.30 34.50 -25.91
N GLN A 279 -1.68 33.58 -26.65
CA GLN A 279 -0.73 32.63 -26.08
C GLN A 279 0.42 33.34 -25.36
N GLU A 280 0.92 34.45 -25.91
CA GLU A 280 1.99 35.24 -25.31
C GLU A 280 1.58 35.80 -23.95
N LEU A 281 0.31 36.20 -23.81
CA LEU A 281 -0.24 36.73 -22.57
C LEU A 281 -0.39 35.64 -21.49
N ILE A 282 -0.79 34.43 -21.90
CA ILE A 282 -0.85 33.25 -21.01
C ILE A 282 0.55 32.87 -20.51
N VAL A 283 1.52 32.83 -21.42
CA VAL A 283 2.91 32.51 -21.10
C VAL A 283 3.49 33.58 -20.16
N GLU A 284 3.27 34.87 -20.44
CA GLU A 284 3.72 35.96 -19.58
C GLU A 284 3.14 35.84 -18.17
N LEU A 285 1.84 35.53 -18.04
CA LEU A 285 1.22 35.37 -16.72
C LEU A 285 1.79 34.19 -15.94
N SER A 286 1.96 33.04 -16.58
CA SER A 286 2.61 31.88 -15.97
C SER A 286 4.03 32.21 -15.52
N GLN A 287 4.82 32.90 -16.36
CA GLN A 287 6.17 33.33 -16.00
C GLN A 287 6.19 34.27 -14.80
N LYS A 288 5.32 35.28 -14.76
CA LYS A 288 5.23 36.21 -13.64
C LYS A 288 4.84 35.50 -12.34
N TYR A 289 3.92 34.54 -12.40
CA TYR A 289 3.54 33.74 -11.23
C TYR A 289 4.70 32.88 -10.74
N ILE A 290 5.48 32.29 -11.65
CA ILE A 290 6.69 31.53 -11.31
C ILE A 290 7.72 32.46 -10.67
N THR A 291 7.98 33.62 -11.27
CA THR A 291 8.90 34.60 -10.69
C THR A 291 8.45 35.08 -9.31
N LEU A 292 7.16 35.36 -9.14
CA LEU A 292 6.61 35.77 -7.85
C LEU A 292 6.74 34.64 -6.81
N PHE A 293 6.50 33.38 -7.18
CA PHE A 293 6.76 32.23 -6.31
C PHE A 293 8.23 32.14 -5.90
N GLU A 294 9.15 32.23 -6.86
CA GLU A 294 10.60 32.15 -6.61
C GLU A 294 11.07 33.31 -5.71
N MET A 295 10.53 34.52 -5.93
CA MET A 295 10.82 35.69 -5.09
C MET A 295 10.23 35.53 -3.69
N ILE A 296 8.96 35.13 -3.54
CA ILE A 296 8.32 34.96 -2.22
C ILE A 296 9.05 33.90 -1.39
N THR A 297 9.32 32.74 -1.98
CA THR A 297 9.80 31.57 -1.23
C THR A 297 11.32 31.47 -1.15
N GLY A 298 12.04 32.14 -2.05
CA GLY A 298 13.48 31.94 -2.26
C GLY A 298 13.84 30.60 -2.91
N GLN A 299 12.84 29.79 -3.29
CA GLN A 299 13.02 28.46 -3.88
C GLN A 299 12.90 28.54 -5.40
N LYS A 300 13.60 27.65 -6.11
CA LYS A 300 13.39 27.51 -7.56
C LYS A 300 12.10 26.75 -7.82
N PHE A 301 11.36 27.16 -8.84
CA PHE A 301 10.16 26.42 -9.24
C PHE A 301 10.53 25.11 -9.94
N GLU A 302 10.02 24.00 -9.43
CA GLU A 302 10.24 22.66 -9.98
C GLU A 302 9.01 22.15 -10.73
N VAL A 303 9.22 21.67 -11.95
CA VAL A 303 8.17 21.03 -12.74
C VAL A 303 8.03 19.58 -12.26
N PRO A 304 6.81 19.10 -11.97
CA PRO A 304 6.60 17.70 -11.60
C PRO A 304 7.16 16.73 -12.65
N ALA A 305 7.64 15.56 -12.22
CA ALA A 305 8.20 14.56 -13.14
C ALA A 305 7.13 13.96 -14.08
N ASP A 306 5.91 13.77 -13.57
CA ASP A 306 4.76 13.33 -14.36
C ASP A 306 3.89 14.55 -14.73
N ILE A 307 4.05 14.97 -15.99
CA ILE A 307 3.24 16.02 -16.61
C ILE A 307 2.27 15.46 -17.67
N GLU A 308 2.25 14.18 -18.00
CA GLU A 308 1.39 13.74 -19.12
C GLU A 308 -0.09 13.70 -18.72
N ASN A 309 -0.39 13.37 -17.47
CA ASN A 309 -1.76 13.34 -16.97
C ASN A 309 -1.87 13.85 -15.53
N ILE A 310 -1.98 15.18 -15.38
CA ILE A 310 -2.06 15.85 -14.07
C ILE A 310 -3.22 15.31 -13.21
N ASN A 311 -4.37 14.98 -13.82
CA ASN A 311 -5.52 14.44 -13.09
C ASN A 311 -5.21 13.06 -12.49
N GLN A 312 -4.60 12.16 -13.28
CA GLN A 312 -4.24 10.83 -12.80
C GLN A 312 -3.18 10.90 -11.71
N ARG A 313 -2.16 11.75 -11.88
CA ARG A 313 -1.12 12.00 -10.87
C ARG A 313 -1.73 12.43 -9.54
N ILE A 314 -2.60 13.44 -9.56
CA ILE A 314 -3.30 13.94 -8.37
C ILE A 314 -4.15 12.84 -7.73
N LYS A 315 -4.93 12.10 -8.54
CA LYS A 315 -5.79 11.00 -8.06
C LYS A 315 -4.95 9.93 -7.35
N ASN A 316 -3.86 9.48 -7.96
CA ASN A 316 -2.97 8.46 -7.40
C ASN A 316 -2.36 8.93 -6.07
N ASN A 317 -1.81 10.15 -6.05
CA ASN A 317 -1.14 10.71 -4.88
C ASN A 317 -2.09 10.91 -3.70
N VAL A 318 -3.29 11.47 -3.96
CA VAL A 318 -4.32 11.65 -2.91
C VAL A 318 -4.85 10.32 -2.41
N THR A 319 -5.14 9.38 -3.31
CA THR A 319 -5.62 8.04 -2.93
C THR A 319 -4.59 7.32 -2.06
N LYS A 320 -3.31 7.36 -2.45
CA LYS A 320 -2.20 6.79 -1.67
C LYS A 320 -2.11 7.41 -0.28
N TYR A 321 -2.26 8.73 -0.17
CA TYR A 321 -2.26 9.42 1.11
C TYR A 321 -3.43 9.01 2.01
N LEU A 322 -4.65 8.98 1.48
CA LEU A 322 -5.84 8.59 2.23
C LEU A 322 -5.79 7.12 2.67
N ASN A 323 -5.31 6.22 1.80
CA ASN A 323 -5.15 4.81 2.12
C ASN A 323 -4.11 4.57 3.22
N LYS A 324 -3.03 5.37 3.26
CA LYS A 324 -2.01 5.25 4.32
C LYS A 324 -2.54 5.65 5.70
N GLU A 325 -3.51 6.57 5.77
CA GLU A 325 -4.13 7.02 7.01
C GLU A 325 -5.17 6.02 7.55
N LYS A 326 -5.91 5.34 6.67
CA LYS A 326 -6.91 4.35 7.09
C LYS A 326 -6.19 3.18 7.78
N THR A 327 -6.35 3.07 9.10
CA THR A 327 -5.86 1.90 9.83
C THR A 327 -6.65 0.66 9.39
N MET A 328 -5.98 -0.32 8.81
CA MET A 328 -6.61 -1.58 8.44
C MET A 328 -6.54 -2.60 9.57
N ASN A 329 -7.65 -3.27 9.83
CA ASN A 329 -7.68 -4.38 10.78
C ASN A 329 -7.48 -5.70 10.02
N ILE A 330 -6.39 -6.39 10.34
CA ILE A 330 -6.00 -7.65 9.71
C ILE A 330 -6.31 -8.80 10.65
N LEU A 331 -7.02 -9.84 10.19
CA LEU A 331 -7.20 -11.07 10.93
C LEU A 331 -6.27 -12.15 10.42
N LEU A 332 -5.46 -12.74 11.30
CA LEU A 332 -4.66 -13.92 11.02
C LEU A 332 -5.28 -15.16 11.68
N VAL A 333 -5.52 -16.19 10.89
CA VAL A 333 -6.07 -17.47 11.36
C VAL A 333 -4.95 -18.52 11.45
N GLY A 334 -4.71 -19.05 12.65
CA GLY A 334 -3.74 -20.12 12.92
C GLY A 334 -2.62 -19.75 13.91
N SER A 335 -1.76 -20.71 14.25
CA SER A 335 -0.78 -20.59 15.36
C SER A 335 0.59 -21.22 15.10
N GLY A 336 0.91 -21.64 13.88
CA GLY A 336 2.20 -22.25 13.52
C GLY A 336 3.30 -21.23 13.24
N SER A 337 4.50 -21.73 12.89
CA SER A 337 5.63 -20.88 12.49
C SER A 337 5.36 -20.12 11.20
N ARG A 338 4.59 -20.72 10.27
CA ARG A 338 4.09 -20.03 9.08
C ARG A 338 3.23 -18.82 9.45
N GLU A 339 2.27 -18.98 10.35
CA GLU A 339 1.44 -17.85 10.78
C GLU A 339 2.27 -16.79 11.52
N HIS A 340 3.26 -17.19 12.29
CA HIS A 340 4.20 -16.24 12.87
C HIS A 340 5.02 -15.48 11.82
N ALA A 341 5.45 -16.14 10.74
CA ALA A 341 6.09 -15.46 9.61
C ALA A 341 5.16 -14.47 8.89
N ILE A 342 3.88 -14.80 8.77
CA ILE A 342 2.84 -13.89 8.25
C ILE A 342 2.65 -12.70 9.20
N ALA A 343 2.57 -12.92 10.52
CA ALA A 343 2.46 -11.86 11.51
C ALA A 343 3.64 -10.88 11.46
N GLU A 344 4.88 -11.39 11.34
CA GLU A 344 6.06 -10.55 11.16
C GLU A 344 6.03 -9.79 9.81
N ALA A 345 5.49 -10.39 8.74
CA ALA A 345 5.30 -9.68 7.47
C ALA A 345 4.29 -8.53 7.57
N VAL A 346 3.18 -8.73 8.28
CA VAL A 346 2.16 -7.69 8.57
C VAL A 346 2.77 -6.56 9.42
N LYS A 347 3.54 -6.92 10.45
CA LYS A 347 4.23 -5.96 11.33
C LYS A 347 5.27 -5.10 10.61
N ARG A 348 5.92 -5.63 9.56
CA ARG A 348 6.86 -4.87 8.73
C ARG A 348 6.20 -3.86 7.79
N SER A 349 4.89 -3.92 7.61
CA SER A 349 4.15 -3.05 6.70
C SER A 349 4.25 -1.57 7.10
N GLU A 350 4.41 -0.69 6.12
CA GLU A 350 4.33 0.77 6.31
C GLU A 350 2.88 1.28 6.23
N ILE A 351 1.95 0.43 5.82
CA ILE A 351 0.52 0.73 5.82
C ILE A 351 0.02 0.59 7.26
N ASN A 352 -0.64 1.63 7.76
CA ASN A 352 -1.14 1.65 9.12
C ASN A 352 -2.12 0.49 9.34
N ASN A 353 -1.82 -0.41 10.27
CA ASN A 353 -2.61 -1.63 10.46
C ASN A 353 -2.63 -2.08 11.93
N LYS A 354 -3.61 -2.93 12.24
CA LYS A 354 -3.78 -3.61 13.51
C LYS A 354 -3.95 -5.10 13.25
N LEU A 355 -3.04 -5.90 13.78
CA LEU A 355 -3.10 -7.35 13.65
C LEU A 355 -3.97 -7.95 14.76
N PHE A 356 -4.95 -8.74 14.39
CA PHE A 356 -5.72 -9.61 15.26
C PHE A 356 -5.44 -11.06 14.89
N CYS A 357 -5.43 -11.95 15.88
CA CYS A 357 -5.23 -13.37 15.64
C CYS A 357 -6.34 -14.19 16.27
N ILE A 358 -6.78 -15.24 15.57
CA ILE A 358 -7.60 -16.29 16.11
C ILE A 358 -6.98 -17.65 15.82
N SER A 359 -6.86 -18.50 16.83
CA SER A 359 -6.15 -19.77 16.69
C SER A 359 -6.58 -20.81 17.72
N GLY A 360 -6.20 -22.07 17.51
CA GLY A 360 -6.49 -23.15 18.47
C GLY A 360 -5.61 -23.13 19.72
N ALA A 361 -4.51 -22.36 19.73
CA ALA A 361 -3.59 -22.23 20.85
C ALA A 361 -2.77 -20.95 20.73
N VAL A 362 -2.44 -20.32 21.86
CA VAL A 362 -1.61 -19.11 21.85
C VAL A 362 -0.22 -19.41 21.28
N ASN A 363 0.14 -18.71 20.22
CA ASN A 363 1.52 -18.64 19.74
C ASN A 363 2.20 -17.41 20.39
N PRO A 364 3.22 -17.60 21.26
CA PRO A 364 3.84 -16.50 21.99
C PRO A 364 4.54 -15.46 21.11
N GLY A 365 4.87 -15.80 19.87
CA GLY A 365 5.46 -14.89 18.90
C GLY A 365 4.40 -13.97 18.31
N ILE A 366 3.29 -14.55 17.85
CA ILE A 366 2.15 -13.80 17.31
C ILE A 366 1.50 -12.94 18.39
N ASP A 367 1.33 -13.45 19.62
CA ASP A 367 0.70 -12.74 20.74
C ASP A 367 1.42 -11.42 21.11
N LYS A 368 2.76 -11.38 20.95
CA LYS A 368 3.55 -10.15 21.16
C LYS A 368 3.30 -9.08 20.09
N ILE A 369 2.82 -9.48 18.92
CA ILE A 369 2.62 -8.61 17.75
C ILE A 369 1.15 -8.19 17.64
N ALA A 370 0.24 -9.10 17.94
CA ALA A 370 -1.19 -8.90 17.78
C ALA A 370 -1.74 -7.89 18.80
N GLN A 371 -2.62 -7.01 18.33
CA GLN A 371 -3.42 -6.14 19.18
C GLN A 371 -4.54 -6.91 19.91
N GLY A 372 -5.04 -8.00 19.33
CA GLY A 372 -6.02 -8.87 19.95
C GLY A 372 -5.84 -10.33 19.56
N TYR A 373 -5.94 -11.23 20.54
CA TYR A 373 -5.74 -12.65 20.35
C TYR A 373 -6.94 -13.43 20.93
N LYS A 374 -7.56 -14.28 20.12
CA LYS A 374 -8.65 -15.17 20.55
C LYS A 374 -8.24 -16.63 20.37
N VAL A 375 -8.34 -17.42 21.43
CA VAL A 375 -8.19 -18.88 21.35
C VAL A 375 -9.57 -19.50 21.13
N ALA A 376 -9.77 -20.16 20.00
CA ALA A 376 -11.04 -20.76 19.59
C ALA A 376 -10.82 -21.88 18.56
N ASP A 377 -11.86 -22.64 18.27
CA ASP A 377 -11.83 -23.58 17.16
C ASP A 377 -11.87 -22.82 15.82
N ILE A 378 -10.74 -22.82 15.10
CA ILE A 378 -10.61 -22.13 13.81
C ILE A 378 -11.42 -22.79 12.69
N CYS A 379 -11.94 -24.00 12.90
CA CYS A 379 -12.87 -24.67 11.98
C CYS A 379 -14.33 -24.33 12.28
N ASN A 380 -14.63 -23.63 13.38
CA ASN A 380 -15.95 -23.08 13.65
C ASN A 380 -16.10 -21.73 12.94
N THR A 381 -16.56 -21.76 11.68
CA THR A 381 -16.63 -20.58 10.80
C THR A 381 -17.44 -19.44 11.41
N GLN A 382 -18.55 -19.75 12.07
CA GLN A 382 -19.41 -18.76 12.73
C GLN A 382 -18.68 -18.02 13.85
N GLU A 383 -17.94 -18.75 14.68
CA GLU A 383 -17.19 -18.16 15.79
C GLU A 383 -16.05 -17.26 15.30
N VAL A 384 -15.40 -17.63 14.19
CA VAL A 384 -14.37 -16.81 13.54
C VAL A 384 -15.00 -15.55 12.95
N LEU A 385 -16.13 -15.66 12.25
CA LEU A 385 -16.86 -14.53 11.68
C LEU A 385 -17.29 -13.53 12.77
N GLU A 386 -17.85 -14.02 13.88
CA GLU A 386 -18.27 -13.18 15.01
C GLU A 386 -17.10 -12.41 15.60
N TYR A 387 -15.94 -13.05 15.75
CA TYR A 387 -14.73 -12.37 16.19
C TYR A 387 -14.29 -11.32 15.16
N ALA A 388 -14.27 -11.66 13.87
CA ALA A 388 -13.90 -10.74 12.80
C ALA A 388 -14.79 -9.49 12.78
N LYS A 389 -16.11 -9.66 12.91
CA LYS A 389 -17.08 -8.56 13.04
C LYS A 389 -16.80 -7.70 14.27
N SER A 390 -16.57 -8.33 15.42
CA SER A 390 -16.32 -7.60 16.67
C SER A 390 -15.07 -6.70 16.62
N GLN A 391 -14.10 -7.02 15.76
CA GLN A 391 -12.87 -6.26 15.59
C GLN A 391 -12.87 -5.38 14.33
N ASN A 392 -13.98 -5.33 13.56
CA ASN A 392 -14.10 -4.62 12.29
C ASN A 392 -12.96 -4.98 11.31
N ILE A 393 -12.72 -6.28 11.10
CA ILE A 393 -11.67 -6.78 10.22
C ILE A 393 -11.93 -6.35 8.76
N ASP A 394 -10.92 -5.76 8.11
CA ASP A 394 -10.96 -5.43 6.68
C ASP A 394 -10.47 -6.61 5.82
N ILE A 395 -9.39 -7.28 6.25
CA ILE A 395 -8.79 -8.42 5.54
C ILE A 395 -8.48 -9.58 6.49
N ALA A 396 -8.85 -10.79 6.10
CA ALA A 396 -8.47 -12.03 6.77
C ALA A 396 -7.44 -12.83 5.95
N ILE A 397 -6.43 -13.36 6.62
CA ILE A 397 -5.36 -14.19 6.06
C ILE A 397 -5.46 -15.57 6.72
N ILE A 398 -5.82 -16.58 5.92
CA ILE A 398 -6.02 -17.94 6.40
C ILE A 398 -4.72 -18.72 6.23
N GLY A 399 -4.05 -19.03 7.34
CA GLY A 399 -2.78 -19.75 7.34
C GLY A 399 -2.91 -21.25 7.05
N PRO A 400 -3.69 -22.01 7.85
CA PRO A 400 -3.84 -23.46 7.69
C PRO A 400 -4.93 -23.83 6.69
N GLU A 401 -4.85 -25.06 6.21
CA GLU A 401 -5.74 -25.67 5.22
C GLU A 401 -7.11 -26.06 5.80
N ALA A 402 -7.18 -26.44 7.07
CA ALA A 402 -8.41 -26.97 7.67
C ALA A 402 -9.59 -25.96 7.68
N PRO A 403 -9.38 -24.66 7.99
CA PRO A 403 -10.43 -23.66 7.85
C PRO A 403 -10.91 -23.44 6.41
N LEU A 404 -10.03 -23.64 5.42
CA LEU A 404 -10.42 -23.56 3.99
C LEU A 404 -11.35 -24.72 3.61
N GLU A 405 -11.07 -25.92 4.11
CA GLU A 405 -11.88 -27.13 3.86
C GLU A 405 -13.33 -26.99 4.36
N VAL A 406 -13.52 -26.35 5.52
CA VAL A 406 -14.84 -26.14 6.11
C VAL A 406 -15.59 -24.92 5.54
N GLY A 407 -14.92 -24.09 4.73
CA GLY A 407 -15.52 -22.92 4.06
C GLY A 407 -15.45 -21.61 4.85
N LEU A 408 -14.41 -21.42 5.66
CA LEU A 408 -14.21 -20.14 6.37
C LEU A 408 -14.02 -18.97 5.39
N ALA A 409 -13.33 -19.19 4.27
CA ALA A 409 -13.12 -18.14 3.28
C ALA A 409 -14.44 -17.67 2.65
N ASP A 410 -15.35 -18.61 2.37
CA ASP A 410 -16.69 -18.35 1.84
C ASP A 410 -17.47 -17.47 2.84
N GLU A 411 -17.56 -17.90 4.10
CA GLU A 411 -18.32 -17.21 5.16
C GLU A 411 -17.83 -15.76 5.39
N LEU A 412 -16.52 -15.53 5.39
CA LEU A 412 -15.95 -14.19 5.56
C LEU A 412 -16.19 -13.30 4.33
N LYS A 413 -16.08 -13.84 3.11
CA LYS A 413 -16.32 -13.09 1.87
C LYS A 413 -17.78 -12.68 1.73
N ASP A 414 -18.71 -13.55 2.11
CA ASP A 414 -20.15 -13.27 2.07
C ASP A 414 -20.55 -12.10 2.98
N ASP A 415 -19.75 -11.81 4.01
CA ASP A 415 -19.91 -10.65 4.89
C ASP A 415 -19.15 -9.39 4.44
N GLY A 416 -18.46 -9.46 3.29
CA GLY A 416 -17.72 -8.33 2.72
C GLY A 416 -16.30 -8.15 3.28
N ILE A 417 -15.77 -9.13 4.02
CA ILE A 417 -14.37 -9.12 4.48
C ILE A 417 -13.48 -9.63 3.35
N GLY A 418 -12.40 -8.91 3.04
CA GLY A 418 -11.41 -9.38 2.06
C GLY A 418 -10.70 -10.63 2.58
N VAL A 419 -10.51 -11.67 1.75
CA VAL A 419 -9.86 -12.91 2.19
C VAL A 419 -8.67 -13.27 1.31
N VAL A 420 -7.51 -13.45 1.94
CA VAL A 420 -6.34 -14.12 1.35
C VAL A 420 -6.45 -15.62 1.65
N GLY A 421 -7.10 -16.33 0.74
CA GLY A 421 -7.41 -17.76 0.85
C GLY A 421 -8.52 -18.15 -0.11
N PRO A 422 -8.42 -19.31 -0.78
CA PRO A 422 -9.45 -19.77 -1.72
C PRO A 422 -10.73 -20.17 -0.99
N THR A 423 -11.86 -20.08 -1.69
CA THR A 423 -13.15 -20.62 -1.24
C THR A 423 -13.09 -22.15 -1.18
N LYS A 424 -14.03 -22.77 -0.47
CA LYS A 424 -14.08 -24.21 -0.23
C LYS A 424 -13.98 -25.06 -1.49
N GLU A 425 -14.68 -24.65 -2.55
CA GLU A 425 -14.67 -25.36 -3.84
C GLU A 425 -13.28 -25.31 -4.50
N LEU A 426 -12.62 -24.16 -4.43
CA LEU A 426 -11.28 -23.94 -4.97
C LEU A 426 -10.19 -24.59 -4.11
N ALA A 427 -10.41 -24.68 -2.80
CA ALA A 427 -9.53 -25.36 -1.84
C ALA A 427 -9.45 -26.88 -2.04
N GLN A 428 -10.37 -27.47 -2.84
CA GLN A 428 -10.28 -28.87 -3.28
C GLN A 428 -8.96 -29.21 -3.96
N LEU A 429 -8.26 -28.19 -4.48
CA LEU A 429 -6.91 -28.33 -5.02
C LEU A 429 -5.91 -28.94 -4.00
N GLU A 430 -6.06 -28.66 -2.70
CA GLU A 430 -5.28 -29.29 -1.62
C GLU A 430 -6.08 -30.43 -0.95
N THR A 431 -7.37 -30.22 -0.69
CA THR A 431 -8.16 -31.15 0.13
C THR A 431 -8.55 -32.43 -0.60
N SER A 432 -8.51 -32.46 -1.94
CA SER A 432 -8.64 -33.69 -2.73
C SER A 432 -7.52 -33.84 -3.78
N LYS A 433 -6.66 -34.84 -3.56
CA LYS A 433 -5.62 -35.24 -4.51
C LYS A 433 -6.24 -35.79 -5.78
N GLY A 434 -7.34 -36.53 -5.67
CA GLY A 434 -8.06 -37.05 -6.83
C GLY A 434 -8.58 -35.92 -7.73
N PHE A 435 -9.16 -34.88 -7.12
CA PHE A 435 -9.63 -33.69 -7.83
C PHE A 435 -8.51 -33.00 -8.61
N THR A 436 -7.37 -32.73 -7.99
CA THR A 436 -6.22 -32.08 -8.65
C THR A 436 -5.74 -32.86 -9.86
N ARG A 437 -5.70 -34.20 -9.76
CA ARG A 437 -5.33 -35.05 -10.89
C ARG A 437 -6.34 -35.00 -12.02
N ASP A 438 -7.63 -35.04 -11.72
CA ASP A 438 -8.67 -34.90 -12.73
C ASP A 438 -8.63 -33.52 -13.39
N LEU A 439 -8.47 -32.44 -12.63
CA LEU A 439 -8.39 -31.08 -13.16
C LEU A 439 -7.24 -30.93 -14.18
N ILE A 440 -6.03 -31.35 -13.81
CA ILE A 440 -4.85 -31.27 -14.68
C ILE A 440 -5.03 -32.13 -15.96
N ARG A 441 -5.73 -33.27 -15.86
CA ARG A 441 -6.04 -34.13 -17.02
C ARG A 441 -7.11 -33.49 -17.92
N ASP A 442 -8.22 -33.06 -17.33
CA ASP A 442 -9.41 -32.61 -18.06
C ASP A 442 -9.14 -31.31 -18.83
N TYR A 443 -8.20 -30.49 -18.36
CA TYR A 443 -7.74 -29.26 -19.01
C TYR A 443 -6.44 -29.41 -19.82
N ASP A 444 -5.96 -30.65 -20.03
CA ASP A 444 -4.77 -30.97 -20.84
C ASP A 444 -3.51 -30.15 -20.46
N ILE A 445 -3.28 -29.95 -19.17
CA ILE A 445 -2.14 -29.14 -18.68
C ILE A 445 -0.80 -29.88 -18.86
N GLY A 446 -0.85 -31.22 -18.94
CA GLY A 446 0.30 -32.08 -19.26
C GLY A 446 1.31 -32.28 -18.11
N ALA A 447 0.94 -31.93 -16.87
CA ALA A 447 1.85 -31.93 -15.73
C ALA A 447 1.67 -33.11 -14.75
N ASN A 448 0.70 -33.99 -14.99
CA ASN A 448 0.45 -35.14 -14.12
C ASN A 448 1.49 -36.25 -14.32
N PRO A 449 1.85 -37.00 -13.25
CA PRO A 449 2.32 -38.36 -13.39
C PRO A 449 1.21 -39.25 -13.95
N PHE A 450 1.55 -40.38 -14.57
CA PHE A 450 0.56 -41.43 -14.83
C PHE A 450 -0.12 -41.83 -13.52
N PHE A 451 -1.45 -41.79 -13.49
CA PHE A 451 -2.22 -42.05 -12.29
C PHE A 451 -3.49 -42.84 -12.59
N ARG A 452 -4.01 -43.52 -11.57
CA ARG A 452 -5.36 -44.09 -11.56
C ARG A 452 -5.97 -43.94 -10.16
N LYS A 453 -7.23 -43.52 -10.11
CA LYS A 453 -8.00 -43.41 -8.87
C LYS A 453 -8.70 -44.72 -8.56
N PHE A 454 -8.87 -45.00 -7.27
CA PHE A 454 -9.52 -46.20 -6.76
C PHE A 454 -10.40 -45.86 -5.56
N ASN A 455 -11.55 -46.52 -5.51
CA ASN A 455 -12.46 -46.59 -4.36
C ASN A 455 -12.81 -48.05 -3.99
N SER A 456 -12.16 -49.02 -4.66
CA SER A 456 -12.30 -50.44 -4.44
C SER A 456 -11.00 -51.15 -4.86
N MET A 457 -10.89 -52.44 -4.57
CA MET A 457 -9.73 -53.24 -4.97
C MET A 457 -9.71 -53.62 -6.45
N ASP A 458 -10.79 -53.34 -7.19
CA ASP A 458 -10.91 -53.69 -8.59
C ASP A 458 -9.88 -52.93 -9.43
N GLY A 459 -9.07 -53.70 -10.17
CA GLY A 459 -7.99 -53.15 -11.00
C GLY A 459 -6.73 -52.68 -10.26
N VAL A 460 -6.71 -52.68 -8.91
CA VAL A 460 -5.53 -52.23 -8.12
C VAL A 460 -4.31 -53.09 -8.44
N LYS A 461 -4.45 -54.43 -8.35
CA LYS A 461 -3.34 -55.36 -8.58
C LYS A 461 -2.76 -55.24 -10.00
N GLU A 462 -3.62 -54.97 -10.98
CA GLU A 462 -3.23 -54.80 -12.38
C GLU A 462 -2.42 -53.51 -12.56
N THR A 463 -2.89 -52.40 -11.96
CA THR A 463 -2.19 -51.11 -12.01
C THR A 463 -0.84 -51.17 -11.29
N LEU A 464 -0.77 -51.78 -10.10
CA LEU A 464 0.51 -51.92 -9.38
C LEU A 464 1.53 -52.76 -10.16
N LYS A 465 1.07 -53.79 -10.88
CA LYS A 465 1.92 -54.58 -11.79
C LYS A 465 2.37 -53.76 -12.99
N LYS A 466 1.47 -52.98 -13.59
CA LYS A 466 1.77 -52.12 -14.76
C LYS A 466 2.85 -51.09 -14.45
N TYR A 467 2.89 -50.56 -13.24
CA TYR A 467 3.93 -49.60 -12.82
C TYR A 467 5.22 -50.27 -12.35
N GLU A 468 5.39 -51.58 -12.50
CA GLU A 468 6.66 -52.31 -12.35
C GLU A 468 7.52 -51.89 -11.14
N ARG A 469 6.93 -51.83 -9.94
CA ARG A 469 7.65 -51.45 -8.71
C ARG A 469 8.17 -50.00 -8.71
N GLN A 470 7.53 -49.12 -9.48
CA GLN A 470 7.79 -47.68 -9.54
C GLN A 470 6.47 -46.93 -9.34
N PHE A 471 5.88 -47.06 -8.16
CA PHE A 471 4.60 -46.41 -7.85
C PHE A 471 4.57 -45.76 -6.47
N VAL A 472 3.60 -44.87 -6.32
CA VAL A 472 3.24 -44.17 -5.08
C VAL A 472 1.75 -44.39 -4.81
N ILE A 473 1.39 -44.71 -3.58
CA ILE A 473 0.01 -44.80 -3.12
C ILE A 473 -0.28 -43.58 -2.25
N LYS A 474 -1.29 -42.80 -2.62
CA LYS A 474 -1.70 -41.57 -1.92
C LYS A 474 -3.15 -41.70 -1.49
N ALA A 475 -3.42 -41.69 -0.18
CA ALA A 475 -4.78 -41.56 0.33
C ALA A 475 -5.35 -40.19 -0.05
N ASP A 476 -6.60 -40.16 -0.50
CA ASP A 476 -7.30 -38.90 -0.74
C ASP A 476 -7.70 -38.21 0.57
N GLY A 477 -7.83 -36.88 0.57
CA GLY A 477 -8.07 -36.09 1.77
C GLY A 477 -6.82 -35.62 2.52
N LEU A 478 -7.04 -34.83 3.57
CA LEU A 478 -6.00 -34.32 4.47
C LEU A 478 -5.48 -35.44 5.39
N CYS A 479 -4.24 -35.88 5.15
CA CYS A 479 -3.59 -36.94 5.94
C CYS A 479 -2.30 -36.46 6.65
N GLY A 480 -2.09 -35.14 6.75
CA GLY A 480 -0.93 -34.54 7.42
C GLY A 480 0.43 -35.07 6.92
N GLY A 481 0.56 -35.30 5.60
CA GLY A 481 1.77 -35.85 4.98
C GLY A 481 2.05 -37.34 5.22
N LYS A 482 1.28 -38.02 6.09
CA LYS A 482 1.44 -39.45 6.44
C LYS A 482 0.71 -40.41 5.51
N GLY A 483 -0.14 -39.89 4.62
CA GLY A 483 -0.95 -40.66 3.67
C GLY A 483 -0.27 -40.98 2.34
N VAL A 484 1.04 -40.74 2.21
CA VAL A 484 1.81 -40.95 0.97
C VAL A 484 2.84 -42.04 1.19
N LEU A 485 2.66 -43.19 0.53
CA LEU A 485 3.59 -44.33 0.60
C LEU A 485 4.26 -44.57 -0.76
N VAL A 486 5.59 -44.48 -0.77
CA VAL A 486 6.43 -44.63 -1.98
C VAL A 486 7.07 -46.01 -2.02
N TRP A 487 7.04 -46.68 -3.18
CA TRP A 487 7.73 -47.95 -3.37
C TRP A 487 9.24 -47.82 -3.19
N GLY A 488 9.83 -48.77 -2.46
CA GLY A 488 11.25 -48.82 -2.11
C GLY A 488 11.58 -48.08 -0.83
N ASP A 489 10.82 -47.04 -0.50
CA ASP A 489 11.06 -46.19 0.67
C ASP A 489 10.18 -46.56 1.85
N HIS A 490 8.90 -46.85 1.59
CA HIS A 490 7.89 -47.17 2.60
C HIS A 490 7.24 -48.53 2.37
N LEU A 491 7.14 -48.93 1.10
CA LEU A 491 6.59 -50.22 0.68
C LEU A 491 7.73 -51.07 0.13
N HIS A 492 7.96 -52.22 0.75
CA HIS A 492 9.07 -53.12 0.40
C HIS A 492 8.59 -54.40 -0.29
N SER A 493 7.27 -54.64 -0.33
CA SER A 493 6.69 -55.75 -1.07
C SER A 493 5.34 -55.41 -1.73
N MET A 494 4.97 -56.19 -2.74
CA MET A 494 3.67 -56.04 -3.42
C MET A 494 2.51 -56.39 -2.48
N ASP A 495 2.72 -57.34 -1.56
CA ASP A 495 1.72 -57.73 -0.58
C ASP A 495 1.46 -56.61 0.44
N GLU A 496 2.50 -55.89 0.87
CA GLU A 496 2.35 -54.68 1.68
C GLU A 496 1.54 -53.61 0.97
N ALA A 497 1.85 -53.34 -0.31
CA ALA A 497 1.12 -52.37 -1.12
C ALA A 497 -0.37 -52.76 -1.27
N ILE A 498 -0.66 -54.03 -1.58
CA ILE A 498 -2.03 -54.54 -1.71
C ILE A 498 -2.77 -54.47 -0.37
N LYS A 499 -2.13 -54.86 0.75
CA LYS A 499 -2.72 -54.75 2.09
C LYS A 499 -3.03 -53.30 2.43
N HIS A 500 -2.15 -52.37 2.08
CA HIS A 500 -2.40 -50.97 2.34
C HIS A 500 -3.59 -50.45 1.53
N CYS A 501 -3.68 -50.75 0.23
CA CYS A 501 -4.84 -50.43 -0.59
C CYS A 501 -6.13 -51.02 0.02
N GLN A 502 -6.09 -52.29 0.44
CA GLN A 502 -7.24 -52.93 1.09
C GLN A 502 -7.64 -52.18 2.37
N SER A 503 -6.67 -51.77 3.20
CA SER A 503 -6.97 -51.00 4.41
C SER A 503 -7.60 -49.63 4.13
N LEU A 504 -7.29 -49.00 2.99
CA LEU A 504 -7.94 -47.75 2.57
C LEU A 504 -9.38 -48.01 2.12
N VAL A 505 -9.62 -49.08 1.36
CA VAL A 505 -10.97 -49.50 0.95
C VAL A 505 -11.83 -49.88 2.17
N ASP A 506 -11.27 -50.61 3.13
CA ASP A 506 -11.97 -51.01 4.36
C ASP A 506 -12.34 -49.79 5.23
N LEU A 507 -11.61 -48.68 5.09
CA LEU A 507 -11.88 -47.40 5.72
C LEU A 507 -12.79 -46.48 4.87
N ASP A 508 -13.34 -46.99 3.76
CA ASP A 508 -14.15 -46.24 2.79
C ASP A 508 -13.44 -44.98 2.27
N LYS A 509 -12.12 -45.09 2.05
CA LYS A 509 -11.30 -43.98 1.53
C LYS A 509 -10.95 -44.19 0.07
N GLU A 510 -11.15 -43.14 -0.72
CA GLU A 510 -10.57 -43.06 -2.05
C GLU A 510 -9.05 -42.87 -1.98
N PHE A 511 -8.36 -43.35 -3.00
CA PHE A 511 -6.91 -43.20 -3.11
C PHE A 511 -6.45 -43.19 -4.56
N VAL A 512 -5.25 -42.66 -4.76
CA VAL A 512 -4.60 -42.58 -6.07
C VAL A 512 -3.35 -43.46 -6.07
N VAL A 513 -3.20 -44.25 -7.13
CA VAL A 513 -1.92 -44.92 -7.45
C VAL A 513 -1.27 -44.20 -8.61
N GLU A 514 -0.08 -43.66 -8.38
CA GLU A 514 0.69 -42.87 -9.33
C GLU A 514 2.00 -43.57 -9.69
N GLU A 515 2.56 -43.27 -10.85
CA GLU A 515 3.96 -43.60 -11.12
C GLU A 515 4.90 -42.86 -10.15
N LYS A 516 6.03 -43.47 -9.85
CA LYS A 516 7.09 -42.84 -9.05
C LYS A 516 7.88 -41.90 -9.95
N LEU A 517 7.77 -40.61 -9.69
CA LEU A 517 8.59 -39.59 -10.33
C LEU A 517 10.04 -39.65 -9.81
N VAL A 518 11.01 -39.53 -10.72
CA VAL A 518 12.44 -39.51 -10.41
C VAL A 518 12.99 -38.14 -10.81
N GLY A 519 13.58 -37.43 -9.85
CA GLY A 519 14.00 -36.05 -10.02
C GLY A 519 14.39 -35.38 -8.72
N GLN A 520 14.41 -34.04 -8.72
CA GLN A 520 14.53 -33.25 -7.50
C GLN A 520 13.28 -32.43 -7.24
N GLU A 521 12.80 -32.49 -5.99
CA GLU A 521 11.63 -31.75 -5.54
C GLU A 521 11.97 -30.27 -5.34
N PHE A 522 11.04 -29.41 -5.72
CA PHE A 522 11.05 -27.99 -5.40
C PHE A 522 9.62 -27.45 -5.31
N SER A 523 9.46 -26.35 -4.60
CA SER A 523 8.19 -25.66 -4.38
C SER A 523 8.24 -24.32 -5.10
N LEU A 524 7.20 -24.01 -5.85
CA LEU A 524 6.97 -22.70 -6.43
C LEU A 524 5.61 -22.17 -5.96
N ILE A 525 5.67 -21.13 -5.14
CA ILE A 525 4.51 -20.49 -4.53
C ILE A 525 4.22 -19.18 -5.24
N SER A 526 2.94 -18.88 -5.44
CA SER A 526 2.51 -17.65 -6.13
C SER A 526 1.43 -16.93 -5.30
N PHE A 527 1.53 -15.61 -5.23
CA PHE A 527 0.35 -14.79 -4.95
C PHE A 527 -0.50 -14.74 -6.23
N THR A 528 -1.81 -14.83 -6.09
CA THR A 528 -2.72 -14.68 -7.22
C THR A 528 -4.06 -14.11 -6.79
N ASP A 529 -4.65 -13.28 -7.66
CA ASP A 529 -6.02 -12.81 -7.58
C ASP A 529 -6.98 -13.62 -8.50
N GLY A 530 -6.45 -14.69 -9.11
CA GLY A 530 -7.11 -15.59 -10.04
C GLY A 530 -6.66 -15.41 -11.49
N GLU A 531 -6.33 -14.18 -11.87
CA GLU A 531 -5.95 -13.82 -13.25
C GLU A 531 -4.49 -13.44 -13.37
N ASN A 532 -3.97 -12.77 -12.35
CA ASN A 532 -2.62 -12.26 -12.28
C ASN A 532 -1.81 -13.06 -11.26
N PHE A 533 -0.50 -13.12 -11.48
CA PHE A 533 0.39 -13.96 -10.69
C PHE A 533 1.66 -13.21 -10.34
N ILE A 534 2.02 -13.27 -9.07
CA ILE A 534 3.34 -12.90 -8.58
C ILE A 534 3.99 -14.17 -8.06
N HIS A 535 4.89 -14.73 -8.88
CA HIS A 535 5.65 -15.93 -8.53
C HIS A 535 6.81 -15.58 -7.59
N MET A 536 6.91 -16.32 -6.50
CA MET A 536 7.96 -16.16 -5.49
C MET A 536 9.24 -16.93 -5.87
N PRO A 537 10.37 -16.68 -5.19
CA PRO A 537 11.57 -17.51 -5.32
C PRO A 537 11.31 -19.01 -5.14
N ALA A 538 12.03 -19.86 -5.88
CA ALA A 538 11.93 -21.31 -5.74
C ALA A 538 12.55 -21.78 -4.42
N VAL A 539 11.87 -22.69 -3.72
CA VAL A 539 12.30 -23.21 -2.41
C VAL A 539 12.38 -24.73 -2.47
N GLN A 540 13.40 -25.33 -1.84
CA GLN A 540 13.42 -26.78 -1.62
C GLN A 540 13.10 -27.11 -0.16
N ASP A 541 12.04 -27.90 0.07
CA ASP A 541 11.70 -28.49 1.36
C ASP A 541 12.37 -29.85 1.59
N HIS A 542 12.59 -30.20 2.86
CA HIS A 542 13.18 -31.46 3.31
C HIS A 542 12.19 -32.19 4.22
N LYS A 543 11.30 -32.98 3.62
CA LYS A 543 10.24 -33.70 4.34
C LYS A 543 10.76 -34.79 5.28
N ARG A 544 11.93 -35.37 5.01
CA ARG A 544 12.47 -36.52 5.76
C ARG A 544 13.09 -36.13 7.10
N ALA A 545 12.74 -36.88 8.15
CA ALA A 545 13.09 -36.56 9.53
C ALA A 545 14.61 -36.54 9.84
N HIS A 546 15.42 -37.33 9.13
CA HIS A 546 16.85 -37.51 9.43
C HIS A 546 17.74 -37.18 8.23
N GLU A 547 19.02 -36.94 8.51
CA GLU A 547 20.07 -36.65 7.53
C GLU A 547 20.12 -37.66 6.38
N GLY A 548 20.46 -37.15 5.18
CA GLY A 548 20.50 -37.95 3.96
C GLY A 548 19.12 -38.49 3.54
N ASP A 549 18.06 -37.75 3.85
CA ASP A 549 16.67 -38.05 3.49
C ASP A 549 16.15 -39.39 4.03
N LYS A 550 16.52 -39.70 5.27
CA LYS A 550 16.14 -40.93 5.97
C LYS A 550 15.02 -40.70 6.98
N GLY A 551 14.44 -41.80 7.43
CA GLY A 551 13.37 -41.79 8.42
C GLY A 551 12.00 -41.48 7.82
N PRO A 552 10.97 -41.33 8.68
CA PRO A 552 9.60 -41.06 8.23
C PRO A 552 9.46 -39.67 7.58
N ASN A 553 8.42 -39.53 6.76
CA ASN A 553 7.97 -38.22 6.28
C ASN A 553 7.45 -37.37 7.45
N THR A 554 7.72 -36.07 7.36
CA THR A 554 7.28 -35.02 8.29
C THR A 554 6.57 -33.92 7.49
N GLY A 555 6.09 -32.89 8.18
CA GLY A 555 5.61 -31.66 7.51
C GLY A 555 6.73 -30.81 6.88
N GLY A 556 8.01 -31.15 7.06
CA GLY A 556 9.17 -30.37 6.62
C GLY A 556 10.13 -30.09 7.78
N MET A 557 11.40 -30.50 7.63
CA MET A 557 12.47 -30.30 8.62
C MET A 557 13.29 -29.02 8.37
N GLY A 558 13.05 -28.35 7.24
CA GLY A 558 13.73 -27.12 6.87
C GLY A 558 13.78 -26.94 5.35
N THR A 559 14.13 -25.74 4.94
CA THR A 559 14.00 -25.26 3.56
C THR A 559 15.16 -24.36 3.17
N TYR A 560 15.44 -24.24 1.88
CA TYR A 560 16.35 -23.21 1.39
C TYR A 560 15.94 -22.64 0.02
N SER A 561 16.39 -21.41 -0.25
CA SER A 561 16.26 -20.69 -1.52
C SER A 561 17.58 -20.01 -1.84
N ASP A 562 17.93 -19.88 -3.12
CA ASP A 562 19.15 -19.21 -3.57
C ASP A 562 18.93 -17.71 -3.87
N ALA A 563 20.02 -16.95 -3.92
CA ALA A 563 20.03 -15.50 -4.13
C ALA A 563 19.59 -15.06 -5.53
N ASN A 564 19.61 -15.98 -6.51
CA ASN A 564 19.11 -15.76 -7.86
C ASN A 564 17.63 -16.17 -8.03
N HIS A 565 16.94 -16.49 -6.94
CA HIS A 565 15.54 -16.93 -6.87
C HIS A 565 15.22 -18.25 -7.59
N SER A 566 16.24 -18.97 -8.03
CA SER A 566 16.17 -20.36 -8.50
C SER A 566 16.79 -21.29 -7.45
N LEU A 567 17.07 -22.54 -7.84
CA LEU A 567 17.82 -23.50 -7.05
C LEU A 567 18.98 -24.08 -7.88
N PRO A 568 20.13 -24.41 -7.28
CA PRO A 568 21.35 -24.78 -8.01
C PRO A 568 21.23 -25.99 -8.96
N PHE A 569 20.24 -26.85 -8.75
CA PHE A 569 20.00 -28.06 -9.56
C PHE A 569 18.86 -27.89 -10.58
N LEU A 570 18.20 -26.74 -10.62
CA LEU A 570 17.13 -26.43 -11.57
C LEU A 570 17.67 -25.76 -12.82
N SER A 571 17.00 -26.00 -13.95
CA SER A 571 17.17 -25.24 -15.18
C SER A 571 16.14 -24.12 -15.25
N ASP A 572 16.40 -23.07 -16.05
CA ASP A 572 15.43 -22.00 -16.29
C ASP A 572 14.11 -22.54 -16.85
N SER A 573 14.17 -23.59 -17.69
CA SER A 573 12.98 -24.26 -18.21
C SER A 573 12.13 -24.92 -17.12
N ASP A 574 12.72 -25.40 -16.03
CA ASP A 574 11.94 -25.99 -14.93
C ASP A 574 11.10 -24.91 -14.24
N ILE A 575 11.69 -23.73 -14.00
CA ILE A 575 11.01 -22.59 -13.38
C ILE A 575 9.92 -22.04 -14.30
N VAL A 576 10.22 -21.81 -15.57
CA VAL A 576 9.24 -21.34 -16.56
C VAL A 576 8.07 -22.32 -16.65
N ARG A 577 8.36 -23.62 -16.72
CA ARG A 577 7.33 -24.66 -16.78
C ARG A 577 6.46 -24.68 -15.52
N ALA A 578 7.05 -24.56 -14.33
CA ALA A 578 6.29 -24.51 -13.08
C ALA A 578 5.36 -23.30 -12.99
N LYS A 579 5.82 -22.12 -13.46
CA LYS A 579 4.99 -20.90 -13.55
C LYS A 579 3.78 -21.11 -14.45
N GLU A 580 4.02 -21.59 -15.68
CA GLU A 580 2.94 -21.90 -16.63
C GLU A 580 1.93 -22.91 -16.08
N ILE A 581 2.40 -23.92 -15.34
CA ILE A 581 1.50 -24.93 -14.75
C ILE A 581 0.61 -24.28 -13.69
N ASN A 582 1.18 -23.46 -12.80
CA ASN A 582 0.40 -22.74 -11.78
C ASN A 582 -0.66 -21.83 -12.40
N GLU A 583 -0.29 -21.03 -13.41
CA GLU A 583 -1.21 -20.16 -14.14
C GLU A 583 -2.35 -20.96 -14.78
N LYS A 584 -2.02 -22.04 -15.51
CA LYS A 584 -3.02 -22.91 -16.15
C LYS A 584 -3.95 -23.58 -15.14
N VAL A 585 -3.44 -24.00 -13.98
CA VAL A 585 -4.26 -24.63 -12.94
C VAL A 585 -5.24 -23.62 -12.33
N ALA A 586 -4.80 -22.40 -12.03
CA ALA A 586 -5.68 -21.36 -11.52
C ALA A 586 -6.77 -20.96 -12.54
N HIS A 587 -6.41 -20.80 -13.81
CA HIS A 587 -7.40 -20.57 -14.87
C HIS A 587 -8.37 -21.74 -15.03
N ALA A 588 -7.89 -22.99 -14.95
CA ALA A 588 -8.75 -24.17 -15.00
C ALA A 588 -9.76 -24.23 -13.84
N LEU A 589 -9.35 -23.82 -12.63
CA LEU A 589 -10.25 -23.69 -11.49
C LEU A 589 -11.33 -22.63 -11.75
N LYS A 590 -10.91 -21.47 -12.27
CA LYS A 590 -11.84 -20.39 -12.63
C LYS A 590 -12.85 -20.84 -13.68
N ASP A 591 -12.39 -21.49 -14.74
CA ASP A 591 -13.26 -22.03 -15.80
C ASP A 591 -14.24 -23.07 -15.26
N LYS A 592 -13.81 -23.90 -14.29
CA LYS A 592 -14.63 -24.98 -13.73
C LYS A 592 -15.71 -24.48 -12.77
N PHE A 593 -15.39 -23.51 -11.91
CA PHE A 593 -16.27 -23.05 -10.84
C PHE A 593 -16.88 -21.66 -11.08
N GLY A 594 -16.44 -20.95 -12.12
CA GLY A 594 -16.93 -19.59 -12.43
C GLY A 594 -16.43 -18.51 -11.46
N GLN A 595 -15.50 -18.83 -10.56
CA GLN A 595 -14.93 -17.91 -9.57
C GLN A 595 -13.39 -18.02 -9.52
N PRO A 596 -12.67 -16.89 -9.37
CA PRO A 596 -11.21 -16.88 -9.38
C PRO A 596 -10.58 -17.47 -8.11
N TYR A 597 -9.45 -18.15 -8.26
CA TYR A 597 -8.60 -18.57 -7.14
C TYR A 597 -7.85 -17.36 -6.57
N GLN A 598 -8.24 -16.90 -5.38
CA GLN A 598 -7.60 -15.77 -4.70
C GLN A 598 -6.81 -16.24 -3.48
N GLY A 599 -5.54 -15.85 -3.39
CA GLY A 599 -4.69 -16.15 -2.24
C GLY A 599 -3.34 -16.71 -2.66
N ILE A 600 -2.95 -17.79 -1.98
CA ILE A 600 -1.64 -18.42 -2.12
C ILE A 600 -1.80 -19.72 -2.89
N LEU A 601 -1.17 -19.81 -4.07
CA LEU A 601 -1.12 -21.02 -4.87
C LEU A 601 0.26 -21.66 -4.71
N TYR A 602 0.33 -22.75 -3.96
CA TYR A 602 1.55 -23.53 -3.78
C TYR A 602 1.54 -24.70 -4.77
N GLY A 603 2.48 -24.71 -5.71
CA GLY A 603 2.77 -25.89 -6.51
C GLY A 603 4.00 -26.63 -5.98
N GLY A 604 3.83 -27.90 -5.59
CA GLY A 604 4.92 -28.81 -5.29
C GLY A 604 5.31 -29.59 -6.54
N PHE A 605 6.54 -29.40 -7.01
CA PHE A 605 7.01 -29.88 -8.30
C PHE A 605 8.19 -30.84 -8.18
N MET A 606 8.32 -31.71 -9.18
CA MET A 606 9.50 -32.55 -9.41
C MET A 606 10.17 -32.11 -10.72
N ALA A 607 11.41 -31.66 -10.65
CA ALA A 607 12.25 -31.48 -11.82
C ALA A 607 12.78 -32.85 -12.25
N THR A 608 12.25 -33.39 -13.36
CA THR A 608 12.61 -34.72 -13.86
C THR A 608 13.68 -34.63 -14.95
N ARG A 609 13.96 -35.77 -15.59
CA ARG A 609 14.87 -35.84 -16.75
C ARG A 609 14.45 -34.90 -17.88
N ASN A 610 13.17 -34.88 -18.24
CA ASN A 610 12.69 -34.24 -19.47
C ASN A 610 11.64 -33.15 -19.25
N ASP A 611 11.08 -33.02 -18.05
CA ASP A 611 9.96 -32.10 -17.78
C ASP A 611 9.85 -31.77 -16.28
N THR A 612 9.03 -30.79 -15.95
CA THR A 612 8.59 -30.49 -14.58
C THR A 612 7.18 -31.05 -14.36
N LYS A 613 7.01 -31.89 -13.33
CA LYS A 613 5.75 -32.57 -13.02
C LYS A 613 5.21 -32.16 -11.66
N VAL A 614 3.88 -32.15 -11.51
CA VAL A 614 3.19 -31.80 -10.25
C VAL A 614 3.19 -33.00 -9.30
N ILE A 615 3.81 -32.82 -8.13
CA ILE A 615 3.73 -33.77 -7.02
C ILE A 615 2.40 -33.60 -6.30
N GLU A 616 2.08 -32.36 -5.91
CA GLU A 616 0.88 -31.96 -5.18
C GLU A 616 0.68 -30.44 -5.27
N TYR A 617 -0.52 -29.98 -4.91
CA TYR A 617 -0.82 -28.58 -4.68
C TYR A 617 -1.16 -28.35 -3.22
N ASN A 618 -0.84 -27.17 -2.70
CA ASN A 618 -1.38 -26.67 -1.45
C ASN A 618 -2.10 -25.33 -1.71
N ALA A 619 -3.14 -25.07 -0.94
CA ALA A 619 -4.06 -23.96 -1.09
C ALA A 619 -3.71 -22.73 -0.23
N ARG A 620 -2.53 -22.78 0.40
CA ARG A 620 -2.03 -21.84 1.40
C ARG A 620 -0.50 -21.80 1.37
N PHE A 621 0.09 -20.94 2.19
CA PHE A 621 1.54 -20.92 2.36
C PHE A 621 2.11 -22.25 2.87
N GLY A 622 3.31 -22.61 2.39
CA GLY A 622 4.08 -23.74 2.91
C GLY A 622 4.60 -23.49 4.32
N ASP A 623 4.84 -24.57 5.08
CA ASP A 623 5.50 -24.51 6.38
C ASP A 623 6.57 -25.62 6.37
N PRO A 624 7.87 -25.32 6.17
CA PRO A 624 8.51 -24.03 6.51
C PRO A 624 8.77 -23.01 5.39
N GLU A 625 8.28 -23.20 4.16
CA GLU A 625 8.61 -22.34 3.01
C GLU A 625 8.24 -20.86 3.21
N ALA A 626 7.15 -20.58 3.94
CA ALA A 626 6.72 -19.20 4.22
C ALA A 626 7.81 -18.34 4.87
N MET A 627 8.64 -18.93 5.73
CA MET A 627 9.71 -18.21 6.43
C MET A 627 10.74 -17.67 5.44
N ASN A 628 11.17 -18.48 4.46
CA ASN A 628 12.07 -18.04 3.40
C ASN A 628 11.43 -16.91 2.59
N LEU A 629 10.21 -17.14 2.09
CA LEU A 629 9.59 -16.27 1.10
C LEU A 629 9.17 -14.92 1.67
N LEU A 630 8.53 -14.91 2.84
CA LEU A 630 8.08 -13.66 3.47
C LEU A 630 9.25 -12.82 4.00
N THR A 631 10.36 -13.44 4.37
CA THR A 631 11.55 -12.70 4.83
C THR A 631 12.33 -12.07 3.66
N LEU A 632 12.30 -12.73 2.50
CA LEU A 632 12.87 -12.20 1.26
C LEU A 632 11.99 -11.13 0.62
N LEU A 633 10.69 -11.11 0.88
CA LEU A 633 9.77 -10.11 0.34
C LEU A 633 10.14 -8.69 0.81
N GLU A 634 10.39 -7.79 -0.15
CA GLU A 634 10.65 -6.35 0.08
C GLU A 634 9.38 -5.51 -0.09
N THR A 635 8.54 -5.86 -1.05
CA THR A 635 7.25 -5.20 -1.27
C THR A 635 6.33 -5.40 -0.06
N ASP A 636 5.54 -4.38 0.25
CA ASP A 636 4.65 -4.42 1.41
C ASP A 636 3.64 -5.57 1.30
N PHE A 637 3.62 -6.45 2.30
CA PHE A 637 2.77 -7.63 2.29
C PHE A 637 1.27 -7.27 2.36
N ILE A 638 0.92 -6.16 3.03
CA ILE A 638 -0.47 -5.70 3.12
C ILE A 638 -0.94 -5.13 1.78
N GLU A 639 -0.07 -4.44 1.03
CA GLU A 639 -0.36 -3.98 -0.34
C GLU A 639 -0.70 -5.17 -1.25
N ILE A 640 0.09 -6.24 -1.18
CA ILE A 640 -0.17 -7.48 -1.91
C ILE A 640 -1.49 -8.13 -1.47
N ALA A 641 -1.74 -8.21 -0.16
CA ALA A 641 -2.98 -8.78 0.37
C ALA A 641 -4.21 -8.00 -0.13
N GLN A 642 -4.17 -6.67 -0.11
CA GLN A 642 -5.22 -5.82 -0.67
C GLN A 642 -5.44 -6.12 -2.15
N ALA A 643 -4.37 -6.15 -2.95
CA ALA A 643 -4.45 -6.39 -4.38
C ALA A 643 -5.02 -7.78 -4.72
N ILE A 644 -4.68 -8.82 -3.95
CA ILE A 644 -5.30 -10.15 -4.05
C ILE A 644 -6.82 -10.05 -3.84
N THR A 645 -7.25 -9.39 -2.76
CA THR A 645 -8.67 -9.30 -2.40
C THR A 645 -9.48 -8.46 -3.39
N GLN A 646 -8.84 -7.49 -4.06
CA GLN A 646 -9.50 -6.52 -4.95
C GLN A 646 -9.41 -6.90 -6.44
N GLY A 647 -8.62 -7.91 -6.81
CA GLY A 647 -8.46 -8.29 -8.22
C GLY A 647 -7.56 -7.32 -9.00
N THR A 648 -6.57 -6.73 -8.33
CA THR A 648 -5.69 -5.69 -8.90
C THR A 648 -4.21 -6.04 -8.73
N LEU A 649 -3.87 -7.34 -8.72
CA LEU A 649 -2.49 -7.78 -8.48
C LEU A 649 -1.55 -7.39 -9.63
N ASP A 650 -2.09 -7.12 -10.83
CA ASP A 650 -1.37 -6.54 -11.98
C ASP A 650 -0.80 -5.14 -11.71
N GLN A 651 -1.33 -4.43 -10.71
CA GLN A 651 -0.88 -3.08 -10.33
C GLN A 651 0.27 -3.10 -9.32
N VAL A 652 0.66 -4.27 -8.81
CA VAL A 652 1.70 -4.42 -7.78
C VAL A 652 2.99 -4.96 -8.39
N GLU A 653 4.07 -4.18 -8.31
CA GLU A 653 5.42 -4.64 -8.66
C GLU A 653 6.10 -5.28 -7.44
N ALA A 654 5.98 -6.60 -7.29
CA ALA A 654 6.61 -7.31 -6.18
C ALA A 654 8.12 -7.48 -6.35
N LYS A 655 8.87 -7.14 -5.29
CA LYS A 655 10.32 -7.24 -5.19
C LYS A 655 10.70 -8.17 -4.06
N PHE A 656 11.69 -9.01 -4.33
CA PHE A 656 12.30 -9.93 -3.36
C PHE A 656 13.79 -9.64 -3.29
N LYS A 657 14.36 -9.70 -2.08
CA LYS A 657 15.79 -9.55 -1.83
C LYS A 657 16.57 -10.56 -2.65
N ASN A 658 17.64 -10.13 -3.30
CA ASN A 658 18.62 -11.02 -3.94
C ASN A 658 19.57 -11.58 -2.88
N LYS A 659 19.03 -12.42 -1.99
CA LYS A 659 19.74 -13.10 -0.90
C LYS A 659 19.30 -14.56 -0.84
N ALA A 660 20.24 -15.44 -0.50
CA ALA A 660 19.93 -16.81 -0.18
C ALA A 660 19.36 -16.90 1.24
N SER A 661 18.52 -17.90 1.47
CA SER A 661 17.90 -18.14 2.78
C SER A 661 17.90 -19.62 3.12
N VAL A 662 18.18 -19.96 4.37
CA VAL A 662 18.16 -21.35 4.89
C VAL A 662 17.39 -21.36 6.19
N CYS A 663 16.33 -22.16 6.24
CA CYS A 663 15.50 -22.38 7.40
C CYS A 663 15.77 -23.78 7.96
N LYS A 664 16.10 -23.90 9.24
CA LYS A 664 16.24 -25.18 9.94
C LYS A 664 15.17 -25.28 11.04
N TYR A 665 14.42 -26.37 11.05
CA TYR A 665 13.39 -26.59 12.05
C TYR A 665 13.94 -27.35 13.25
N LEU A 666 13.78 -26.75 14.43
CA LEU A 666 13.96 -27.40 15.72
C LEU A 666 12.66 -28.11 16.11
N VAL A 667 12.76 -29.43 16.18
CA VAL A 667 11.67 -30.33 16.57
C VAL A 667 12.01 -31.03 17.89
N PRO A 668 11.03 -31.44 18.69
CA PRO A 668 11.30 -32.22 19.90
C PRO A 668 11.94 -33.56 19.57
N LEU A 669 12.82 -34.04 20.45
CA LEU A 669 13.38 -35.40 20.35
C LEU A 669 12.25 -36.43 20.17
N GLY A 670 12.44 -37.36 19.23
CA GLY A 670 11.46 -38.41 18.90
C GLY A 670 10.38 -38.02 17.89
N TYR A 671 10.33 -36.76 17.42
CA TYR A 671 9.47 -36.34 16.31
C TYR A 671 9.80 -37.13 15.02
N PRO A 672 8.79 -37.56 14.23
CA PRO A 672 7.36 -37.22 14.30
C PRO A 672 6.46 -38.23 15.06
N ASN A 673 7.03 -39.26 15.68
CA ASN A 673 6.27 -40.40 16.21
C ASN A 673 6.15 -40.40 17.73
N GLN A 674 7.27 -40.26 18.45
CA GLN A 674 7.36 -40.33 19.92
C GLN A 674 7.93 -39.03 20.48
N SER A 675 7.37 -37.90 20.05
CA SER A 675 7.83 -36.57 20.45
C SER A 675 7.75 -36.34 21.96
N VAL A 676 8.86 -35.90 22.54
CA VAL A 676 8.88 -35.36 23.90
C VAL A 676 8.02 -34.09 23.97
N LYS A 677 7.28 -33.92 25.07
CA LYS A 677 6.40 -32.77 25.34
C LYS A 677 6.75 -32.15 26.69
N ASN A 678 6.28 -30.91 26.92
CA ASN A 678 6.39 -30.20 28.19
C ASN A 678 7.84 -30.08 28.68
N PHE A 679 8.71 -29.57 27.82
CA PHE A 679 10.11 -29.29 28.16
C PHE A 679 10.43 -27.82 27.89
N GLU A 680 11.31 -27.26 28.69
CA GLU A 680 11.78 -25.89 28.55
C GLU A 680 12.66 -25.73 27.31
N ILE A 681 12.43 -24.62 26.60
CA ILE A 681 13.26 -24.14 25.50
C ILE A 681 13.81 -22.78 25.90
N ASP A 682 15.13 -22.63 25.87
CA ASP A 682 15.82 -21.37 26.13
C ASP A 682 16.40 -20.81 24.82
N ILE A 683 15.95 -19.61 24.46
CA ILE A 683 16.40 -18.85 23.29
C ILE A 683 17.17 -17.58 23.68
N SER A 684 17.48 -17.39 24.97
CA SER A 684 18.08 -16.14 25.50
C SER A 684 19.49 -15.86 24.98
N GLN A 685 20.18 -16.88 24.44
CA GLN A 685 21.52 -16.75 23.86
C GLN A 685 21.50 -16.56 22.34
N CYS A 686 20.33 -16.54 21.70
CA CYS A 686 20.22 -16.22 20.29
C CYS A 686 20.52 -14.75 20.04
N SER A 687 21.24 -14.46 18.95
CA SER A 687 21.48 -13.08 18.53
C SER A 687 20.27 -12.52 17.79
N ASP A 688 20.11 -11.20 17.84
CA ASP A 688 19.05 -10.48 17.10
C ASP A 688 19.23 -10.51 15.58
N ASN A 689 20.35 -11.06 15.08
CA ASN A 689 20.70 -11.10 13.66
C ASN A 689 20.10 -12.31 12.92
N VAL A 690 19.25 -13.11 13.57
CA VAL A 690 18.62 -14.30 13.00
C VAL A 690 17.12 -14.27 13.31
N GLU A 691 16.32 -14.63 12.31
CA GLU A 691 14.86 -14.65 12.44
C GLU A 691 14.41 -15.97 13.07
N LEU A 692 13.59 -15.89 14.13
CA LEU A 692 13.06 -17.03 14.86
C LEU A 692 11.53 -17.07 14.77
N PHE A 693 10.99 -18.13 14.18
CA PHE A 693 9.55 -18.31 14.04
C PHE A 693 9.06 -19.44 14.93
N LEU A 694 8.45 -19.07 16.05
CA LEU A 694 7.79 -19.98 16.99
C LEU A 694 6.59 -20.71 16.35
N GLY A 695 6.49 -22.02 16.58
CA GLY A 695 5.40 -22.89 16.12
C GLY A 695 4.73 -23.57 17.30
N ALA A 696 4.94 -24.89 17.47
CA ALA A 696 4.33 -25.70 18.52
C ALA A 696 4.99 -25.50 19.91
N VAL A 697 4.95 -24.27 20.41
CA VAL A 697 5.45 -23.85 21.73
C VAL A 697 4.37 -23.10 22.50
N ASP A 698 4.52 -23.08 23.81
CA ASP A 698 3.66 -22.39 24.77
C ASP A 698 4.53 -21.48 25.64
N PHE A 699 3.93 -20.52 26.37
CA PHE A 699 4.65 -19.63 27.27
C PHE A 699 4.04 -19.69 28.68
N ARG A 700 4.79 -20.29 29.61
CA ARG A 700 4.36 -20.51 31.01
C ARG A 700 5.47 -20.11 31.96
N ASP A 701 5.12 -19.41 33.04
CA ASP A 701 6.05 -19.01 34.11
C ASP A 701 7.32 -18.28 33.59
N GLY A 702 7.14 -17.44 32.56
CA GLY A 702 8.23 -16.69 31.93
C GLY A 702 9.14 -17.51 31.00
N LYS A 703 8.75 -18.74 30.66
CA LYS A 703 9.56 -19.70 29.89
C LYS A 703 8.81 -20.22 28.67
N LEU A 704 9.55 -20.48 27.59
CA LEU A 704 9.02 -21.18 26.43
C LEU A 704 9.00 -22.69 26.68
N ILE A 705 7.88 -23.32 26.38
CA ILE A 705 7.65 -24.75 26.60
C ILE A 705 7.29 -25.44 25.28
N GLY A 706 8.05 -26.46 24.89
CA GLY A 706 7.74 -27.27 23.69
C GLY A 706 6.54 -28.20 23.90
N THR A 707 5.59 -28.22 22.95
CA THR A 707 4.30 -28.93 23.09
C THR A 707 4.20 -30.26 22.33
N GLY A 708 5.22 -30.61 21.52
CA GLY A 708 5.35 -31.94 20.92
C GLY A 708 5.31 -32.01 19.40
N SER A 709 5.31 -30.88 18.70
CA SER A 709 5.50 -30.82 17.25
C SER A 709 6.63 -29.84 16.91
N ARG A 710 6.79 -29.54 15.63
CA ARG A 710 7.69 -28.53 15.08
C ARG A 710 7.67 -27.24 15.92
N ALA A 711 8.76 -26.97 16.66
CA ALA A 711 8.75 -26.00 17.75
C ALA A 711 9.24 -24.61 17.31
N ILE A 712 10.42 -24.53 16.69
CA ILE A 712 11.02 -23.24 16.30
C ILE A 712 11.66 -23.41 14.92
N ALA A 713 11.35 -22.53 13.99
CA ALA A 713 12.04 -22.44 12.72
C ALA A 713 13.07 -21.30 12.77
N VAL A 714 14.33 -21.61 12.46
CA VAL A 714 15.47 -20.69 12.53
C VAL A 714 15.90 -20.36 11.11
N LEU A 715 15.87 -19.08 10.73
CA LEU A 715 16.15 -18.66 9.36
C LEU A 715 17.40 -17.76 9.29
N GLY A 716 18.41 -18.22 8.56
CA GLY A 716 19.59 -17.43 8.19
C GLY A 716 19.48 -16.84 6.78
N LEU A 717 20.01 -15.63 6.59
CA LEU A 717 20.13 -14.96 5.29
C LEU A 717 21.59 -14.71 4.91
N GLY A 718 21.96 -14.91 3.65
CA GLY A 718 23.34 -14.74 3.17
C GLY A 718 23.40 -14.34 1.70
N ASP A 719 24.58 -13.97 1.23
CA ASP A 719 24.81 -13.76 -0.21
C ASP A 719 24.88 -15.10 -0.96
N THR A 720 25.13 -16.19 -0.24
CA THR A 720 25.10 -17.57 -0.76
C THR A 720 24.36 -18.49 0.20
N ILE A 721 23.88 -19.64 -0.29
CA ILE A 721 23.20 -20.64 0.55
C ILE A 721 24.11 -21.08 1.72
N ALA A 722 25.41 -21.24 1.47
CA ALA A 722 26.36 -21.64 2.50
C ALA A 722 26.51 -20.61 3.64
N GLU A 723 26.47 -19.32 3.33
CA GLU A 723 26.49 -18.27 4.36
C GLU A 723 25.17 -18.23 5.15
N ALA A 724 24.05 -18.38 4.46
CA ALA A 724 22.73 -18.46 5.09
C ALA A 724 22.64 -19.68 6.03
N GLU A 725 23.12 -20.84 5.59
CA GLU A 725 23.21 -22.07 6.37
C GLU A 725 24.06 -21.87 7.62
N GLN A 726 25.26 -21.30 7.47
CA GLN A 726 26.17 -21.09 8.60
C GLN A 726 25.56 -20.18 9.66
N LYS A 727 24.83 -19.14 9.26
CA LYS A 727 24.11 -18.26 10.19
C LYS A 727 22.98 -18.98 10.91
N ALA A 728 22.17 -19.75 10.18
CA ALA A 728 21.10 -20.54 10.77
C ALA A 728 21.66 -21.57 11.78
N GLU A 729 22.70 -22.30 11.39
CA GLU A 729 23.34 -23.32 12.23
C GLU A 729 24.00 -22.71 13.48
N ASN A 730 24.63 -21.54 13.36
CA ASN A 730 25.21 -20.85 14.51
C ASN A 730 24.14 -20.36 15.50
N ALA A 731 22.97 -19.91 15.02
CA ALA A 731 21.87 -19.56 15.91
C ALA A 731 21.24 -20.77 16.59
N VAL A 732 21.10 -21.89 15.87
CA VAL A 732 20.59 -23.15 16.44
C VAL A 732 21.43 -23.61 17.63
N LYS A 733 22.77 -23.47 17.58
CA LYS A 733 23.67 -23.83 18.71
C LYS A 733 23.39 -23.06 20.00
N ASN A 734 22.73 -21.91 19.91
CA ASN A 734 22.40 -21.05 21.04
C ASN A 734 20.96 -21.28 21.55
N ILE A 735 20.23 -22.25 20.98
CA ILE A 735 18.90 -22.66 21.44
C ILE A 735 19.04 -23.95 22.25
N TYR A 736 18.66 -23.90 23.53
CA TYR A 736 18.77 -25.03 24.44
C TYR A 736 17.41 -25.66 24.70
N GLY A 737 17.37 -26.99 24.76
CA GLY A 737 16.16 -27.76 25.04
C GLY A 737 16.29 -29.21 24.58
N LYS A 738 15.21 -29.99 24.75
CA LYS A 738 15.13 -31.37 24.21
C LYS A 738 14.74 -31.35 22.72
N LEU A 739 15.57 -30.70 21.93
CA LEU A 739 15.35 -30.43 20.51
C LEU A 739 16.34 -31.21 19.62
N TYR A 740 15.94 -31.40 18.37
CA TYR A 740 16.75 -31.91 17.27
C TYR A 740 16.42 -31.08 16.02
N HIS A 741 17.41 -30.87 15.16
CA HIS A 741 17.25 -30.34 13.81
C HIS A 741 18.10 -31.18 12.86
N ARG A 742 17.81 -31.12 11.55
CA ARG A 742 18.69 -31.69 10.54
C ARG A 742 19.84 -30.73 10.24
N PRO A 743 21.11 -31.11 10.52
CA PRO A 743 22.25 -30.21 10.29
C PRO A 743 22.61 -30.07 8.81
N ASP A 744 22.24 -31.04 7.96
CA ASP A 744 22.66 -31.08 6.54
C ASP A 744 21.86 -30.15 5.60
N ILE A 745 20.77 -29.54 6.09
CA ILE A 745 19.93 -28.62 5.30
C ILE A 745 20.74 -27.37 4.90
N GLY A 746 20.80 -27.10 3.60
CA GLY A 746 21.52 -25.96 3.03
C GLY A 746 23.04 -26.14 2.95
N THR A 747 23.59 -27.31 3.31
CA THR A 747 25.03 -27.56 3.25
C THR A 747 25.53 -27.69 1.80
N LYS A 748 26.80 -27.34 1.57
CA LYS A 748 27.43 -27.47 0.25
C LYS A 748 27.45 -28.90 -0.24
N GLU A 749 27.66 -29.85 0.67
CA GLU A 749 27.70 -31.28 0.41
C GLU A 749 26.36 -31.76 -0.16
N LEU A 750 25.27 -31.47 0.54
CA LEU A 750 23.91 -31.84 0.12
C LEU A 750 23.57 -31.22 -1.24
N ILE A 751 23.79 -29.92 -1.42
CA ILE A 751 23.48 -29.21 -2.67
C ILE A 751 24.27 -29.82 -3.84
N ASN A 752 25.55 -30.10 -3.65
CA ASN A 752 26.39 -30.72 -4.69
C ASN A 752 25.90 -32.13 -5.06
N GLU A 753 25.38 -32.91 -4.12
CA GLU A 753 24.75 -34.21 -4.43
C GLU A 753 23.52 -34.03 -5.32
N ARG A 754 22.67 -33.03 -5.05
CA ARG A 754 21.49 -32.72 -5.88
C ARG A 754 21.87 -32.31 -7.30
N ILE A 755 22.89 -31.46 -7.44
CA ILE A 755 23.42 -31.03 -8.74
C ILE A 755 23.96 -32.24 -9.51
N LYS A 756 24.80 -33.07 -8.88
CA LYS A 756 25.37 -34.27 -9.50
C LYS A 756 24.27 -35.24 -9.94
N PHE A 757 23.26 -35.45 -9.10
CA PHE A 757 22.12 -36.30 -9.42
C PHE A 757 21.36 -35.79 -10.64
N MET A 758 21.02 -34.50 -10.70
CA MET A 758 20.30 -33.93 -11.85
C MET A 758 21.15 -33.95 -13.13
N ASN A 759 22.45 -33.69 -13.04
CA ASN A 759 23.36 -33.79 -14.18
C ASN A 759 23.46 -35.22 -14.71
N MET A 760 23.49 -36.22 -13.83
CA MET A 760 23.49 -37.63 -14.22
C MET A 760 22.14 -38.06 -14.81
N LEU A 761 21.02 -37.61 -14.21
CA LEU A 761 19.66 -37.90 -14.66
C LEU A 761 19.40 -37.33 -16.07
N ARG A 762 19.89 -36.12 -16.34
CA ARG A 762 19.69 -35.40 -17.61
C ARG A 762 20.77 -35.69 -18.67
N GLY A 763 21.92 -36.24 -18.27
CA GLY A 763 23.03 -36.58 -19.16
C GLY A 763 22.94 -37.96 -19.81
N ASP A 764 23.92 -38.28 -20.65
CA ASP A 764 23.98 -39.52 -21.44
C ASP A 764 24.23 -40.78 -20.59
N LYS A 765 24.66 -40.64 -19.33
CA LYS A 765 24.98 -41.75 -18.41
C LYS A 765 23.78 -42.31 -17.64
N TYR A 766 22.55 -41.90 -17.98
CA TYR A 766 21.34 -42.34 -17.29
C TYR A 766 21.14 -43.87 -17.22
N GLN A 767 21.64 -44.64 -18.19
CA GLN A 767 21.51 -46.11 -18.17
C GLN A 767 22.29 -46.80 -17.02
N GLU A 768 23.11 -46.07 -16.26
CA GLU A 768 23.86 -46.58 -15.10
C GLU A 768 23.10 -46.44 -13.76
N LEU A 769 21.96 -45.73 -13.75
CA LEU A 769 21.01 -45.57 -12.62
C LEU A 769 19.85 -46.55 -12.72
#